data_AF-A0A924Y2E6-F1
#
_entry.id   AF-A0A924Y2E6-F1
#
_cell.length_a   1.000
_cell.length_b   1.000
_cell.length_c   1.000
_cell.angle_alpha   90.00
_cell.angle_beta   90.00
_cell.angle_gamma   90.00
#
_symmetry.space_group_name_H-M   'P 1'
#
loop_
_entity.id
_entity.type
_entity.pdbx_description
1 polymer ?
#
loop_
_entity_poly.entity_id
_entity_poly.type
_entity_poly.pdbx_seq_one_letter_code
_entity_poly.pdbx_strand_id
1 'polypeptide(L)'
;MPVYAQTLTPRPTNVVNDKFATVSSGSQSVVRVAVPGSATDAATRDAVTKKLKATWKMQGRALSRSAQTLEKTGLFKNKRAIIPISTIIQVEKNGVPVTRSWRTRAVGGGSLTFRYSGFSEQDQVFIARLISEFYPRIETLYGKPAVSGEVEIMNVGTLDTSQIPQVQRFAFGGYDVSNNRIMLPIFQNNDTFAQALLLNLIHAFHGPAVFQYDAWEQGFARAAASVIARDPQFGFPDASANSLFSHLRWYDLLNQPGLGNPTFFPPAQANTVLETTAGGFTLGKMTFPRMGMSGAAWLKVYIEEPNFFRQFNEAYYAQFEPGASPSLAGNVPALKNIASPLLPNGVEGLPFEDWFRRQYVLDTSVSVGRKLYALVVPGDYDGADGQSHLVQLLYYRTRPGGDEDLLDGRVYATYHDATGATIRLGIASEQVELSDGEGSITTQSFQEREGRLTMDFTVGAESARAYVTGGYNGDLQAVVLGATGNGRDVTVTQTRLNSSDERIQTARTDGAAFSVNLATPGNDLAKTVIEYTDGAGAKRTYRRNTGDGQAYLVLRPDQNGGDLTTVSRTFPIGQVPYFISFPLQPLTTSIPDALSLGATDFVLSHWDPVTTQYGTVTPDPTASIGSLAPGRAYWFKPVPVDRSRPEVAVQLTGTLPVTDVDFAVPARYGWNMIGSPFTSDTTNVNDILVQNQNNDSYTWEEAVARNLVAARPYRFDRT
;
A
#
# COMPACT_ATOMS: atom_id res chain seq x y z
N MET A 1 -37.55 25.95 14.68
CA MET A 1 -36.38 25.38 15.39
C MET A 1 -35.12 25.83 14.66
N PRO A 2 -34.16 26.49 15.33
CA PRO A 2 -32.96 26.95 14.66
C PRO A 2 -32.03 25.76 14.37
N VAL A 3 -31.62 25.65 13.11
CA VAL A 3 -30.61 24.70 12.63
C VAL A 3 -29.28 25.16 13.21
N TYR A 4 -28.81 24.52 14.28
CA TYR A 4 -27.45 24.69 14.76
C TYR A 4 -26.51 24.21 13.66
N ALA A 5 -25.82 25.16 13.00
CA ALA A 5 -24.66 24.88 12.19
C ALA A 5 -23.65 24.15 13.09
N GLN A 6 -23.50 22.84 12.90
CA GLN A 6 -22.43 22.09 13.53
C GLN A 6 -21.12 22.62 12.95
N THR A 7 -20.41 23.45 13.71
CA THR A 7 -18.98 23.69 13.52
C THR A 7 -18.27 22.34 13.67
N LEU A 8 -18.11 21.62 12.57
CA LEU A 8 -17.27 20.44 12.51
C LEU A 8 -15.83 20.88 12.80
N THR A 9 -15.23 20.31 13.83
CA THR A 9 -13.80 20.45 14.09
C THR A 9 -13.03 20.08 12.82
N PRO A 10 -11.99 20.84 12.42
CA PRO A 10 -11.19 20.48 11.26
C PRO A 10 -10.69 19.03 11.41
N ARG A 11 -10.72 18.26 10.32
CA ARG A 11 -10.14 16.91 10.33
C ARG A 11 -8.64 17.01 10.63
N PRO A 12 -8.06 16.09 11.41
CA PRO A 12 -6.63 16.05 11.59
C PRO A 12 -5.94 15.85 10.26
N THR A 13 -4.78 16.48 10.16
CA THR A 13 -3.86 16.37 9.05
C THR A 13 -2.48 16.00 9.58
N ASN A 14 -1.62 15.60 8.65
CA ASN A 14 -0.19 15.53 8.90
C ASN A 14 0.32 16.96 9.21
N VAL A 15 0.86 17.16 10.41
CA VAL A 15 1.60 18.38 10.77
C VAL A 15 3.03 18.34 10.25
N VAL A 16 3.55 17.12 10.05
CA VAL A 16 4.76 16.81 9.26
C VAL A 16 4.35 15.77 8.23
N ASN A 17 4.55 16.07 6.94
CA ASN A 17 4.09 15.24 5.82
C ASN A 17 5.25 14.59 5.06
N ASP A 18 6.24 14.09 5.80
CA ASP A 18 7.43 13.47 5.24
C ASP A 18 7.16 11.98 5.00
N LYS A 19 7.56 11.47 3.82
CA LYS A 19 7.41 10.05 3.51
C LYS A 19 8.06 9.18 4.58
N PHE A 20 7.31 8.18 5.06
CA PHE A 20 7.75 7.27 6.13
C PHE A 20 8.18 7.94 7.46
N ALA A 21 7.86 9.22 7.65
CA ALA A 21 8.28 10.02 8.81
C ALA A 21 7.21 11.05 9.24
N THR A 22 5.94 10.80 8.90
CA THR A 22 4.85 11.73 9.20
C THR A 22 4.55 11.86 10.69
N VAL A 23 4.04 13.04 11.06
CA VAL A 23 3.50 13.32 12.39
C VAL A 23 2.07 13.84 12.23
N SER A 24 1.10 13.20 12.89
CA SER A 24 -0.31 13.59 12.82
C SER A 24 -0.73 14.54 13.93
N SER A 25 -1.69 15.42 13.64
CA SER A 25 -2.39 16.25 14.64
C SER A 25 -3.46 15.49 15.43
N GLY A 26 -3.76 14.24 15.06
CA GLY A 26 -4.78 13.41 15.72
C GLY A 26 -5.17 12.19 14.87
N SER A 27 -6.12 11.39 15.34
CA SER A 27 -6.52 10.17 14.63
C SER A 27 -7.15 10.48 13.27
N GLN A 28 -6.47 10.02 12.21
CA GLN A 28 -6.94 10.10 10.81
C GLN A 28 -7.73 8.86 10.39
N SER A 29 -7.47 7.73 11.06
CA SER A 29 -8.05 6.40 10.87
C SER A 29 -9.44 6.16 11.47
N VAL A 30 -10.12 7.19 12.00
CA VAL A 30 -11.34 7.02 12.82
C VAL A 30 -12.60 7.62 12.20
N VAL A 31 -13.72 6.92 12.39
CA VAL A 31 -15.06 7.47 12.16
C VAL A 31 -15.44 8.32 13.35
N ARG A 32 -15.59 9.63 13.11
CA ARG A 32 -15.98 10.60 14.13
C ARG A 32 -17.49 10.68 14.28
N VAL A 33 -17.95 10.66 15.53
CA VAL A 33 -19.36 10.78 15.90
C VAL A 33 -19.54 11.97 16.82
N ALA A 34 -20.01 13.09 16.26
CA ALA A 34 -20.32 14.29 17.03
C ALA A 34 -21.66 14.15 17.75
N VAL A 35 -21.68 14.38 19.06
CA VAL A 35 -22.88 14.42 19.90
C VAL A 35 -22.88 15.67 20.80
N PRO A 36 -24.05 16.17 21.23
CA PRO A 36 -24.13 17.25 22.21
C PRO A 36 -23.42 16.86 23.53
N GLY A 37 -22.81 17.82 24.22
CA GLY A 37 -22.15 17.57 25.52
C GLY A 37 -23.09 16.98 26.58
N SER A 38 -24.37 17.34 26.53
CA SER A 38 -25.45 16.83 27.39
C SER A 38 -26.02 15.48 26.94
N ALA A 39 -25.50 14.87 25.87
CA ALA A 39 -26.00 13.59 25.38
C ALA A 39 -25.83 12.50 26.44
N THR A 40 -26.94 11.79 26.72
CA THR A 40 -26.95 10.59 27.54
C THR A 40 -26.14 9.48 26.88
N ASP A 41 -25.74 8.47 27.64
CA ASP A 41 -25.06 7.30 27.07
C ASP A 41 -25.96 6.64 26.00
N ALA A 42 -27.25 6.42 26.28
CA ALA A 42 -28.21 5.89 25.29
C ALA A 42 -28.25 6.69 23.98
N ALA A 43 -28.36 8.02 24.05
CA ALA A 43 -28.34 8.88 22.87
C ALA A 43 -27.00 8.80 22.10
N THR A 44 -25.90 8.65 22.84
CA THR A 44 -24.56 8.44 22.26
C THR A 44 -24.50 7.08 21.55
N ARG A 45 -25.03 6.00 22.16
CA ARG A 45 -25.08 4.66 21.54
C ARG A 45 -25.86 4.68 20.23
N ASP A 46 -26.99 5.36 20.20
CA ASP A 46 -27.83 5.47 19.01
C ASP A 46 -27.13 6.25 17.90
N ALA A 47 -26.49 7.37 18.23
CA ALA A 47 -25.72 8.16 17.27
C ALA A 47 -24.57 7.36 16.67
N VAL A 48 -23.82 6.64 17.51
CA VAL A 48 -22.72 5.77 17.07
C VAL A 48 -23.24 4.64 16.19
N THR A 49 -24.29 3.92 16.63
CA THR A 49 -24.89 2.81 15.87
C THR A 49 -25.38 3.29 14.50
N LYS A 50 -26.04 4.45 14.45
CA LYS A 50 -26.51 5.07 13.20
C LYS A 50 -25.34 5.40 12.28
N LYS A 51 -24.26 6.00 12.80
CA LYS A 51 -23.09 6.36 12.00
C LYS A 51 -22.35 5.12 11.49
N LEU A 52 -22.16 4.11 12.34
CA LEU A 52 -21.51 2.85 11.98
C LEU A 52 -22.27 2.13 10.87
N LYS A 53 -23.60 1.97 11.01
CA LYS A 53 -24.44 1.39 9.96
C LYS A 53 -24.41 2.21 8.66
N ALA A 54 -24.35 3.54 8.76
CA ALA A 54 -24.19 4.39 7.58
C ALA A 54 -22.83 4.17 6.90
N THR A 55 -21.75 4.00 7.67
CA THR A 55 -20.42 3.64 7.15
C THR A 55 -20.44 2.29 6.43
N TRP A 56 -21.02 1.25 7.02
CA TRP A 56 -21.13 -0.06 6.35
C TRP A 56 -22.00 -0.01 5.10
N LYS A 57 -23.10 0.75 5.12
CA LYS A 57 -23.93 0.95 3.92
C LYS A 57 -23.15 1.67 2.81
N MET A 58 -22.36 2.66 3.18
CA MET A 58 -21.49 3.40 2.28
C MET A 58 -20.43 2.48 1.65
N GLN A 59 -19.69 1.74 2.47
CA GLN A 59 -18.70 0.75 1.99
C GLN A 59 -19.35 -0.33 1.14
N GLY A 60 -20.53 -0.82 1.54
CA GLY A 60 -21.30 -1.80 0.77
C GLY A 60 -21.70 -1.29 -0.60
N ARG A 61 -22.17 -0.03 -0.71
CA ARG A 61 -22.49 0.58 -2.01
C ARG A 61 -21.25 0.75 -2.88
N ALA A 62 -20.15 1.18 -2.29
CA ALA A 62 -18.91 1.38 -3.03
C ALA A 62 -18.31 0.04 -3.50
N LEU A 63 -18.23 -0.98 -2.66
CA LEU A 63 -17.34 -2.14 -2.89
C LEU A 63 -18.09 -3.45 -3.22
N SER A 64 -19.41 -3.39 -3.38
CA SER A 64 -20.28 -4.55 -3.57
C SER A 64 -19.93 -5.44 -4.77
N ARG A 65 -19.81 -4.86 -5.97
CA ARG A 65 -19.44 -5.60 -7.18
C ARG A 65 -18.03 -6.16 -7.08
N SER A 66 -17.12 -5.44 -6.43
CA SER A 66 -15.74 -5.89 -6.24
C SER A 66 -15.69 -7.16 -5.41
N ALA A 67 -16.44 -7.19 -4.31
CA ALA A 67 -16.59 -8.38 -3.48
C ALA A 67 -17.20 -9.56 -4.26
N GLN A 68 -18.24 -9.33 -5.09
CA GLN A 68 -18.84 -10.39 -5.91
C GLN A 68 -17.89 -10.92 -6.97
N THR A 69 -17.04 -10.07 -7.51
CA THR A 69 -16.14 -10.46 -8.60
C THR A 69 -14.91 -11.19 -8.06
N LEU A 70 -14.38 -10.77 -6.91
CA LEU A 70 -13.37 -11.50 -6.14
C LEU A 70 -13.83 -12.92 -5.74
N GLU A 71 -15.13 -13.13 -5.50
CA GLU A 71 -15.67 -14.49 -5.30
C GLU A 71 -15.69 -15.32 -6.58
N LYS A 72 -16.05 -14.70 -7.72
CA LYS A 72 -16.07 -15.38 -9.02
C LYS A 72 -14.67 -15.81 -9.46
N THR A 73 -13.63 -15.06 -9.10
CA THR A 73 -12.23 -15.40 -9.40
C THR A 73 -11.61 -16.36 -8.39
N GLY A 74 -12.35 -16.79 -7.36
CA GLY A 74 -11.81 -17.67 -6.32
C GLY A 74 -10.85 -17.00 -5.34
N LEU A 75 -10.62 -15.69 -5.47
CA LEU A 75 -9.87 -14.88 -4.50
C LEU A 75 -10.55 -14.87 -3.13
N PHE A 76 -11.88 -14.91 -3.12
CA PHE A 76 -12.66 -15.34 -1.96
C PHE A 76 -13.16 -16.77 -2.17
N LYS A 77 -12.51 -17.74 -1.52
CA LYS A 77 -12.94 -19.15 -1.54
C LYS A 77 -14.35 -19.35 -0.95
N ASN A 78 -14.76 -18.50 0.00
CA ASN A 78 -16.12 -18.48 0.53
C ASN A 78 -16.99 -17.43 -0.21
N LYS A 79 -18.01 -17.90 -0.94
CA LYS A 79 -18.98 -17.09 -1.72
C LYS A 79 -19.88 -16.15 -0.88
N ARG A 80 -19.62 -16.05 0.43
CA ARG A 80 -20.25 -15.14 1.40
C ARG A 80 -19.23 -14.52 2.35
N ALA A 81 -17.94 -14.51 1.98
CA ALA A 81 -16.89 -13.94 2.83
C ALA A 81 -17.20 -12.46 3.13
N ILE A 82 -17.15 -12.11 4.41
CA ILE A 82 -17.19 -10.71 4.84
C ILE A 82 -15.76 -10.17 4.71
N ILE A 83 -15.64 -8.97 4.18
CA ILE A 83 -14.39 -8.28 4.02
C ILE A 83 -14.04 -7.69 5.39
N PRO A 84 -12.87 -8.04 5.94
CA PRO A 84 -12.51 -7.82 7.33
C PRO A 84 -12.17 -6.36 7.66
N ILE A 85 -13.07 -5.41 7.40
CA ILE A 85 -12.88 -3.98 7.67
C ILE A 85 -13.51 -3.64 9.02
N SER A 86 -12.72 -3.69 10.08
CA SER A 86 -13.13 -3.16 11.38
C SER A 86 -13.17 -1.63 11.33
N THR A 87 -14.19 -1.02 11.94
CA THR A 87 -14.32 0.44 12.03
C THR A 87 -13.89 0.94 13.40
N ILE A 88 -12.87 1.80 13.48
CA ILE A 88 -12.55 2.51 14.72
C ILE A 88 -13.42 3.76 14.83
N ILE A 89 -14.05 3.95 15.99
CA ILE A 89 -15.02 5.01 16.23
C ILE A 89 -14.51 5.90 17.37
N GLN A 90 -14.52 7.21 17.14
CA GLN A 90 -14.22 8.22 18.15
C GLN A 90 -15.43 9.13 18.33
N VAL A 91 -15.98 9.18 19.54
CA VAL A 91 -17.04 10.12 19.90
C VAL A 91 -16.43 11.49 20.22
N GLU A 92 -17.09 12.54 19.76
CA GLU A 92 -16.77 13.92 20.05
C GLU A 92 -17.96 14.59 20.74
N LYS A 93 -17.74 15.16 21.94
CA LYS A 93 -18.74 15.94 22.67
C LYS A 93 -18.45 17.42 22.49
N ASN A 94 -19.37 18.14 21.85
CA ASN A 94 -19.19 19.55 21.47
C ASN A 94 -17.87 19.80 20.69
N GLY A 95 -17.52 18.89 19.78
CA GLY A 95 -16.31 18.98 18.95
C GLY A 95 -15.01 18.55 19.64
N VAL A 96 -15.05 18.19 20.92
CA VAL A 96 -13.89 17.69 21.67
C VAL A 96 -13.93 16.16 21.72
N PRO A 97 -12.87 15.45 21.31
CA PRO A 97 -12.79 14.00 21.44
C PRO A 97 -13.01 13.56 22.89
N VAL A 98 -13.92 12.60 23.07
CA VAL A 98 -14.12 11.96 24.37
C VAL A 98 -12.92 11.06 24.63
N THR A 99 -12.07 11.49 25.55
CA THR A 99 -10.97 10.68 26.09
C THR A 99 -11.43 10.05 27.40
N ARG A 100 -11.17 8.75 27.57
CA ARG A 100 -11.49 8.08 28.82
C ARG A 100 -10.55 8.60 29.91
N SER A 101 -11.09 8.91 31.09
CA SER A 101 -10.27 9.23 32.25
C SER A 101 -9.46 8.00 32.66
N TRP A 102 -8.15 8.04 32.42
CA TRP A 102 -7.20 7.03 32.85
C TRP A 102 -7.18 7.03 34.39
N ARG A 103 -7.80 6.03 35.03
CA ARG A 103 -7.82 5.94 36.51
C ARG A 103 -6.42 5.77 37.09
N THR A 104 -5.48 5.27 36.28
CA THR A 104 -4.04 5.15 36.57
C THR A 104 -3.25 5.90 35.49
N ARG A 105 -2.17 6.60 35.87
CA ARG A 105 -1.25 7.23 34.90
C ARG A 105 -0.44 6.21 34.09
N ALA A 106 -0.30 4.98 34.58
CA ALA A 106 0.39 3.91 33.88
C ALA A 106 -0.50 3.31 32.78
N VAL A 107 0.02 3.30 31.55
CA VAL A 107 -0.52 2.59 30.39
C VAL A 107 0.26 1.29 30.24
N GLY A 108 -0.43 0.21 29.87
CA GLY A 108 0.11 -1.15 29.83
C GLY A 108 -0.14 -1.94 31.12
N GLY A 109 -0.15 -3.28 31.00
CA GLY A 109 -0.45 -4.17 32.14
C GLY A 109 -1.94 -4.25 32.52
N GLY A 110 -2.83 -3.79 31.64
CA GLY A 110 -4.27 -3.80 31.86
C GLY A 110 -4.91 -5.18 31.87
N SER A 111 -6.21 -5.21 32.18
CA SER A 111 -7.06 -6.40 32.12
C SER A 111 -8.48 -6.03 31.69
N LEU A 112 -9.05 -6.79 30.75
CA LEU A 112 -10.40 -6.53 30.27
C LEU A 112 -11.40 -7.52 30.88
N THR A 113 -12.55 -6.98 31.30
CA THR A 113 -13.75 -7.78 31.59
C THR A 113 -14.80 -7.50 30.52
N PHE A 114 -15.81 -8.37 30.40
CA PHE A 114 -16.78 -8.28 29.31
C PHE A 114 -18.21 -8.28 29.82
N ARG A 115 -19.02 -7.40 29.26
CA ARG A 115 -20.48 -7.42 29.40
C ARG A 115 -21.14 -7.46 28.03
N TYR A 116 -22.32 -8.05 27.96
CA TYR A 116 -23.02 -8.26 26.70
C TYR A 116 -24.33 -7.48 26.66
N SER A 117 -24.66 -6.86 25.53
CA SER A 117 -25.94 -6.16 25.35
C SER A 117 -26.57 -6.48 24.00
N GLY A 118 -27.89 -6.71 24.00
CA GLY A 118 -28.67 -7.01 22.78
C GLY A 118 -28.50 -8.42 22.21
N PHE A 119 -27.81 -9.33 22.92
CA PHE A 119 -27.62 -10.74 22.53
C PHE A 119 -28.54 -11.68 23.33
N SER A 120 -28.97 -12.78 22.71
CA SER A 120 -29.67 -13.86 23.42
C SER A 120 -28.73 -14.55 24.42
N GLU A 121 -29.26 -15.26 25.42
CA GLU A 121 -28.42 -16.00 26.38
C GLU A 121 -27.49 -17.02 25.69
N GLN A 122 -27.98 -17.69 24.66
CA GLN A 122 -27.20 -18.65 23.87
C GLN A 122 -26.04 -17.96 23.15
N ASP A 123 -26.28 -16.80 22.53
CA ASP A 123 -25.24 -16.01 21.87
C ASP A 123 -24.19 -15.52 22.88
N GLN A 124 -24.62 -15.11 24.08
CA GLN A 124 -23.70 -14.68 25.15
C GLN A 124 -22.77 -15.81 25.58
N VAL A 125 -23.28 -17.04 25.74
CA VAL A 125 -22.46 -18.21 26.05
C VAL A 125 -21.45 -18.49 24.93
N PHE A 126 -21.89 -18.40 23.67
CA PHE A 126 -21.01 -18.57 22.52
C PHE A 126 -19.89 -17.53 22.47
N ILE A 127 -20.24 -16.24 22.66
CA ILE A 127 -19.28 -15.13 22.69
C ILE A 127 -18.32 -15.29 23.86
N ALA A 128 -18.81 -15.64 25.05
CA ALA A 128 -17.97 -15.85 26.24
C ALA A 128 -16.95 -16.96 26.02
N ARG A 129 -17.36 -18.06 25.35
CA ARG A 129 -16.43 -19.14 24.96
C ARG A 129 -15.34 -18.62 24.02
N LEU A 130 -15.71 -17.93 22.94
CA LEU A 130 -14.73 -17.35 22.01
C LEU A 130 -13.76 -16.39 22.71
N ILE A 131 -14.23 -15.58 23.65
CA ILE A 131 -13.35 -14.69 24.42
C ILE A 131 -12.40 -15.48 25.31
N SER A 132 -12.88 -16.51 26.02
CA SER A 132 -12.03 -17.35 26.87
C SER A 132 -10.90 -18.03 26.09
N GLU A 133 -11.14 -18.25 24.81
CA GLU A 133 -10.24 -18.83 23.85
C GLU A 133 -9.26 -17.80 23.24
N PHE A 134 -9.77 -16.64 22.78
CA PHE A 134 -8.97 -15.59 22.14
C PHE A 134 -8.11 -14.80 23.11
N TYR A 135 -8.67 -14.43 24.26
CA TYR A 135 -8.02 -13.53 25.22
C TYR A 135 -6.61 -13.96 25.63
N PRO A 136 -6.35 -15.21 26.09
CA PRO A 136 -4.99 -15.63 26.46
C PRO A 136 -4.02 -15.63 25.27
N ARG A 137 -4.50 -15.82 24.05
CA ARG A 137 -3.67 -15.82 22.84
C ARG A 137 -3.30 -14.42 22.39
N ILE A 138 -4.26 -13.50 22.48
CA ILE A 138 -3.98 -12.08 22.28
C ILE A 138 -2.99 -11.62 23.34
N GLU A 139 -3.14 -11.98 24.61
CA GLU A 139 -2.14 -11.62 25.63
C GLU A 139 -0.76 -12.20 25.33
N THR A 140 -0.69 -13.44 24.83
CA THR A 140 0.58 -14.09 24.48
C THR A 140 1.27 -13.40 23.30
N LEU A 141 0.52 -13.10 22.23
CA LEU A 141 1.06 -12.55 20.99
C LEU A 141 1.24 -11.02 21.05
N TYR A 142 0.29 -10.33 21.65
CA TYR A 142 0.08 -8.88 21.57
C TYR A 142 0.39 -8.14 22.88
N GLY A 143 0.58 -8.88 23.97
CA GLY A 143 0.82 -8.33 25.31
C GLY A 143 -0.45 -7.96 26.05
N LYS A 144 -0.28 -7.38 27.25
CA LYS A 144 -1.40 -6.95 28.09
C LYS A 144 -2.15 -5.76 27.46
N PRO A 145 -3.47 -5.64 27.69
CA PRO A 145 -4.23 -4.44 27.31
C PRO A 145 -3.58 -3.14 27.81
N ALA A 146 -3.73 -2.06 27.04
CA ALA A 146 -3.26 -0.72 27.39
C ALA A 146 -3.88 -0.21 28.69
N VAL A 147 -5.13 -0.59 28.96
CA VAL A 147 -5.88 -0.18 30.16
C VAL A 147 -6.71 -1.32 30.72
N SER A 148 -6.95 -1.29 32.03
CA SER A 148 -7.98 -2.12 32.64
C SER A 148 -9.36 -1.51 32.45
N GLY A 149 -10.36 -2.34 32.18
CA GLY A 149 -11.74 -1.90 32.14
C GLY A 149 -12.71 -2.92 31.55
N GLU A 150 -13.99 -2.68 31.78
CA GLU A 150 -15.06 -3.47 31.18
C GLU A 150 -15.30 -3.03 29.73
N VAL A 151 -15.27 -3.99 28.79
CA VAL A 151 -15.65 -3.85 27.39
C VAL A 151 -17.10 -4.29 27.23
N GLU A 152 -17.93 -3.42 26.66
CA GLU A 152 -19.28 -3.81 26.27
C GLU A 152 -19.28 -4.39 24.86
N ILE A 153 -19.76 -5.63 24.70
CA ILE A 153 -20.00 -6.25 23.39
C ILE A 153 -21.49 -6.10 23.08
N MET A 154 -21.78 -5.23 22.14
CA MET A 154 -23.13 -4.80 21.80
C MET A 154 -23.55 -5.36 20.44
N ASN A 155 -24.72 -5.98 20.43
CA ASN A 155 -25.40 -6.32 19.19
C ASN A 155 -26.02 -5.06 18.58
N VAL A 156 -25.65 -4.74 17.35
CA VAL A 156 -26.26 -3.63 16.61
C VAL A 156 -27.48 -4.07 15.79
N GLY A 157 -27.97 -5.28 16.00
CA GLY A 157 -29.12 -5.87 15.33
C GLY A 157 -28.78 -6.44 13.94
N THR A 158 -29.80 -6.98 13.28
CA THR A 158 -29.70 -7.42 11.89
C THR A 158 -29.56 -6.23 10.96
N LEU A 159 -28.80 -6.43 9.88
CA LEU A 159 -28.74 -5.48 8.78
C LEU A 159 -30.03 -5.64 7.98
N ASP A 160 -30.82 -4.56 7.90
CA ASP A 160 -32.15 -4.49 7.27
C ASP A 160 -32.19 -5.30 5.96
N THR A 161 -32.99 -6.36 5.97
CA THR A 161 -33.06 -7.40 4.92
C THR A 161 -33.69 -6.90 3.62
N SER A 162 -34.33 -5.72 3.65
CA SER A 162 -35.01 -5.14 2.50
C SER A 162 -34.06 -4.55 1.46
N GLN A 163 -32.81 -4.23 1.84
CA GLN A 163 -31.76 -3.82 0.91
C GLN A 163 -30.38 -4.38 1.29
N ILE A 164 -30.06 -5.51 0.63
CA ILE A 164 -28.73 -5.88 0.11
C ILE A 164 -27.90 -6.88 0.97
N PRO A 165 -27.73 -8.14 0.51
CA PRO A 165 -26.73 -9.11 0.99
C PRO A 165 -25.27 -8.61 1.02
N GLN A 166 -24.96 -7.50 0.35
CA GLN A 166 -23.63 -6.91 0.23
C GLN A 166 -23.27 -5.95 1.37
N VAL A 167 -24.23 -5.28 2.05
CA VAL A 167 -23.90 -4.48 3.26
C VAL A 167 -23.40 -5.39 4.38
N GLN A 168 -23.95 -6.61 4.46
CA GLN A 168 -23.46 -7.65 5.35
C GLN A 168 -21.97 -7.98 5.11
N ARG A 169 -21.46 -7.81 3.88
CA ARG A 169 -20.05 -8.08 3.54
C ARG A 169 -19.05 -7.06 4.09
N PHE A 170 -19.48 -5.89 4.54
CA PHE A 170 -18.58 -4.86 5.06
C PHE A 170 -18.81 -4.57 6.54
N ALA A 171 -19.77 -5.27 7.15
CA ALA A 171 -20.13 -5.07 8.53
C ALA A 171 -19.27 -5.94 9.46
N PHE A 172 -17.94 -5.81 9.41
CA PHE A 172 -17.01 -6.60 10.23
C PHE A 172 -16.89 -6.09 11.68
N GLY A 173 -17.85 -5.29 12.12
CA GLY A 173 -17.89 -4.67 13.44
C GLY A 173 -17.22 -3.30 13.51
N GLY A 174 -17.27 -2.72 14.70
CA GLY A 174 -16.50 -1.53 15.03
C GLY A 174 -16.17 -1.46 16.50
N TYR A 175 -15.06 -0.79 16.81
CA TYR A 175 -14.63 -0.52 18.17
C TYR A 175 -14.72 0.97 18.49
N ASP A 176 -15.57 1.31 19.44
CA ASP A 176 -15.71 2.64 20.01
C ASP A 176 -14.69 2.85 21.12
N VAL A 177 -13.59 3.54 20.77
CA VAL A 177 -12.46 3.81 21.66
C VAL A 177 -12.85 4.77 22.79
N SER A 178 -13.89 5.59 22.58
CA SER A 178 -14.35 6.56 23.57
C SER A 178 -15.12 5.91 24.72
N ASN A 179 -15.90 4.87 24.40
CA ASN A 179 -16.80 4.22 25.36
C ASN A 179 -16.43 2.76 25.68
N ASN A 180 -15.32 2.26 25.10
CA ASN A 180 -14.86 0.88 25.25
C ASN A 180 -15.94 -0.15 24.86
N ARG A 181 -16.46 -0.01 23.64
CA ARG A 181 -17.56 -0.84 23.14
C ARG A 181 -17.22 -1.48 21.82
N ILE A 182 -17.36 -2.80 21.74
CA ILE A 182 -17.31 -3.57 20.51
C ILE A 182 -18.74 -3.68 19.98
N MET A 183 -18.94 -3.30 18.72
CA MET A 183 -20.24 -3.25 18.08
C MET A 183 -20.26 -4.27 16.94
N LEU A 184 -21.04 -5.34 17.09
CA LEU A 184 -21.10 -6.45 16.13
C LEU A 184 -22.54 -6.64 15.64
N PRO A 185 -22.76 -6.85 14.34
CA PRO A 185 -24.05 -7.32 13.85
C PRO A 185 -24.19 -8.83 14.15
N ILE A 186 -25.40 -9.36 13.98
CA ILE A 186 -25.61 -10.80 13.95
C ILE A 186 -25.16 -11.33 12.59
N PHE A 187 -24.18 -12.24 12.58
CA PHE A 187 -23.72 -12.93 11.38
C PHE A 187 -24.41 -14.29 11.21
N GLN A 188 -24.60 -14.72 9.96
CA GLN A 188 -25.12 -16.07 9.66
C GLN A 188 -24.05 -17.16 9.80
N ASN A 189 -22.77 -16.78 9.77
CA ASN A 189 -21.63 -17.70 9.85
C ASN A 189 -20.84 -17.44 11.15
N ASN A 190 -20.67 -18.48 11.95
CA ASN A 190 -19.92 -18.44 13.21
C ASN A 190 -18.43 -18.12 13.01
N ASP A 191 -17.81 -18.59 11.93
CA ASP A 191 -16.39 -18.30 11.65
C ASP A 191 -16.18 -16.81 11.39
N THR A 192 -17.12 -16.21 10.67
CA THR A 192 -17.07 -14.77 10.39
C THR A 192 -17.34 -13.94 11.64
N PHE A 193 -18.28 -14.38 12.48
CA PHE A 193 -18.49 -13.77 13.79
C PHE A 193 -17.21 -13.84 14.63
N ALA A 194 -16.58 -15.00 14.69
CA ALA A 194 -15.36 -15.25 15.45
C ALA A 194 -14.21 -14.36 14.98
N GLN A 195 -14.02 -14.18 13.66
CA GLN A 195 -12.96 -13.31 13.12
C GLN A 195 -13.25 -11.82 13.32
N ALA A 196 -14.51 -11.40 13.17
CA ALA A 196 -14.93 -10.04 13.47
C ALA A 196 -14.70 -9.73 14.96
N LEU A 197 -15.09 -10.64 15.85
CA LEU A 197 -14.84 -10.51 17.27
C LEU A 197 -13.34 -10.46 17.58
N LEU A 198 -12.53 -11.36 17.00
CA LEU A 198 -11.08 -11.39 17.21
C LEU A 198 -10.41 -10.07 16.84
N LEU A 199 -10.69 -9.52 15.65
CA LEU A 199 -10.07 -8.27 15.21
C LEU A 199 -10.51 -7.08 16.09
N ASN A 200 -11.80 -6.98 16.42
CA ASN A 200 -12.29 -5.91 17.30
C ASN A 200 -11.78 -6.05 18.74
N LEU A 201 -11.54 -7.28 19.21
CA LEU A 201 -10.94 -7.54 20.51
C LEU A 201 -9.47 -7.08 20.55
N ILE A 202 -8.71 -7.28 19.48
CA ILE A 202 -7.34 -6.75 19.38
C ILE A 202 -7.32 -5.23 19.42
N HIS A 203 -8.26 -4.54 18.73
CA HIS A 203 -8.38 -3.08 18.87
C HIS A 203 -8.72 -2.67 20.33
N ALA A 204 -9.54 -3.44 21.04
CA ALA A 204 -9.83 -3.19 22.44
C ALA A 204 -8.60 -3.36 23.36
N PHE A 205 -7.59 -4.14 22.96
CA PHE A 205 -6.31 -4.22 23.68
C PHE A 205 -5.50 -2.92 23.57
N HIS A 206 -5.50 -2.24 22.42
CA HIS A 206 -4.96 -0.87 22.34
C HIS A 206 -5.85 0.14 23.08
N GLY A 207 -7.17 -0.05 23.03
CA GLY A 207 -8.13 0.79 23.71
C GLY A 207 -7.99 2.27 23.32
N PRO A 208 -7.84 3.20 24.28
CA PRO A 208 -7.61 4.62 23.96
C PRO A 208 -6.20 4.93 23.43
N ALA A 209 -5.28 3.96 23.35
CA ALA A 209 -3.93 4.11 22.79
C ALA A 209 -3.83 3.60 21.33
N VAL A 210 -4.94 3.55 20.58
CA VAL A 210 -4.92 3.18 19.15
C VAL A 210 -4.03 4.10 18.32
N PHE A 211 -3.38 3.55 17.30
CA PHE A 211 -2.56 4.35 16.37
C PHE A 211 -3.43 5.27 15.50
N GLN A 212 -2.85 6.38 15.06
CA GLN A 212 -3.59 7.44 14.37
C GLN A 212 -3.67 7.27 12.84
N TYR A 213 -2.99 6.26 12.29
CA TYR A 213 -2.98 5.93 10.86
C TYR A 213 -3.48 4.52 10.61
N ASP A 214 -4.17 4.29 9.49
CA ASP A 214 -4.75 2.98 9.17
C ASP A 214 -3.68 1.89 8.98
N ALA A 215 -2.59 2.22 8.29
CA ALA A 215 -1.49 1.28 8.08
C ALA A 215 -0.86 0.78 9.39
N TRP A 216 -0.86 1.62 10.42
CA TRP A 216 -0.41 1.24 11.76
C TRP A 216 -1.51 0.52 12.54
N GLU A 217 -2.71 1.08 12.71
CA GLU A 217 -3.75 0.45 13.54
C GLU A 217 -4.37 -0.78 12.88
N GLN A 218 -4.94 -0.62 11.68
CA GLN A 218 -5.60 -1.70 10.97
C GLN A 218 -4.60 -2.75 10.48
N GLY A 219 -3.44 -2.32 9.97
CA GLY A 219 -2.39 -3.23 9.51
C GLY A 219 -1.83 -4.12 10.64
N PHE A 220 -1.45 -3.52 11.77
CA PHE A 220 -0.81 -4.22 12.88
C PHE A 220 -1.80 -5.16 13.59
N ALA A 221 -3.03 -4.69 13.85
CA ALA A 221 -4.09 -5.53 14.42
C ALA A 221 -4.47 -6.69 13.48
N ARG A 222 -4.55 -6.45 12.17
CA ARG A 222 -4.83 -7.49 11.15
C ARG A 222 -3.74 -8.54 11.10
N ALA A 223 -2.47 -8.16 11.19
CA ALA A 223 -1.37 -9.11 11.21
C ALA A 223 -1.41 -9.99 12.47
N ALA A 224 -1.66 -9.40 13.64
CA ALA A 224 -1.82 -10.17 14.88
C ALA A 224 -3.02 -11.11 14.84
N ALA A 225 -4.18 -10.64 14.37
CA ALA A 225 -5.37 -11.46 14.16
C ALA A 225 -5.08 -12.61 13.18
N SER A 226 -4.34 -12.31 12.13
CA SER A 226 -3.92 -13.25 11.09
C SER A 226 -3.04 -14.38 11.64
N VAL A 227 -2.12 -14.07 12.57
CA VAL A 227 -1.30 -15.09 13.25
C VAL A 227 -2.16 -15.97 14.14
N ILE A 228 -3.03 -15.39 14.98
CA ILE A 228 -3.91 -16.17 15.88
C ILE A 228 -4.84 -17.08 15.07
N ALA A 229 -5.40 -16.58 13.96
CA ALA A 229 -6.27 -17.35 13.07
C ALA A 229 -5.57 -18.50 12.34
N ARG A 230 -4.22 -18.55 12.32
CA ARG A 230 -3.43 -19.63 11.70
C ARG A 230 -3.10 -20.78 12.66
N ASP A 231 -3.20 -20.59 13.97
CA ASP A 231 -2.90 -21.63 14.96
C ASP A 231 -3.83 -22.84 14.76
N PRO A 232 -3.34 -24.07 14.53
CA PRO A 232 -4.19 -25.25 14.28
C PRO A 232 -5.21 -25.57 15.38
N GLN A 233 -4.99 -25.17 16.63
CA GLN A 233 -5.96 -25.33 17.73
C GLN A 233 -7.15 -24.38 17.59
N PHE A 234 -6.96 -23.28 16.87
CA PHE A 234 -7.96 -22.30 16.48
C PHE A 234 -8.29 -22.35 15.02
N GLY A 235 -7.54 -23.18 14.28
CA GLY A 235 -7.43 -23.18 12.85
C GLY A 235 -8.83 -23.33 12.38
N PHE A 236 -9.40 -22.21 11.93
CA PHE A 236 -10.67 -22.25 11.27
C PHE A 236 -10.53 -23.41 10.27
N PRO A 237 -11.39 -24.43 10.35
CA PRO A 237 -11.05 -25.79 9.91
C PRO A 237 -10.61 -25.91 8.45
N ASP A 238 -10.74 -24.82 7.69
CA ASP A 238 -10.06 -24.60 6.43
C ASP A 238 -9.27 -23.27 6.47
N ALA A 239 -8.03 -23.26 5.97
CA ALA A 239 -7.26 -22.03 5.71
C ALA A 239 -8.03 -21.01 4.84
N SER A 240 -9.01 -21.48 4.05
CA SER A 240 -9.97 -20.67 3.30
C SER A 240 -10.93 -19.85 4.17
N ALA A 241 -11.12 -20.25 5.42
CA ALA A 241 -11.97 -19.55 6.36
C ALA A 241 -11.27 -18.32 6.95
N ASN A 242 -9.92 -18.23 6.93
CA ASN A 242 -9.19 -17.03 7.35
C ASN A 242 -9.41 -15.88 6.36
N SER A 243 -10.47 -15.10 6.60
CA SER A 243 -10.87 -13.99 5.74
C SER A 243 -10.09 -12.71 6.00
N LEU A 244 -9.09 -12.71 6.91
CA LEU A 244 -8.37 -11.52 7.37
C LEU A 244 -7.51 -10.82 6.31
N PHE A 245 -7.59 -11.27 5.05
CA PHE A 245 -7.12 -10.63 3.83
C PHE A 245 -5.68 -10.11 3.91
N SER A 246 -4.73 -10.92 3.47
CA SER A 246 -3.31 -10.57 3.35
C SER A 246 -2.85 -10.75 1.91
N HIS A 247 -2.04 -9.83 1.41
CA HIS A 247 -1.37 -9.95 0.12
C HIS A 247 0.07 -10.46 0.24
N LEU A 248 0.43 -11.12 1.35
CA LEU A 248 1.80 -11.61 1.60
C LEU A 248 2.35 -12.41 0.41
N ARG A 249 1.52 -13.27 -0.17
CA ARG A 249 1.84 -14.12 -1.32
C ARG A 249 2.20 -13.37 -2.62
N TRP A 250 1.76 -12.12 -2.77
CA TRP A 250 2.04 -11.25 -3.93
C TRP A 250 2.71 -9.94 -3.53
N TYR A 251 3.26 -9.86 -2.32
CA TYR A 251 3.64 -8.58 -1.74
C TYR A 251 4.69 -7.85 -2.60
N ASP A 252 5.71 -8.57 -3.07
CA ASP A 252 6.79 -7.98 -3.88
C ASP A 252 6.31 -7.43 -5.23
N LEU A 253 5.24 -8.01 -5.79
CA LEU A 253 4.59 -7.59 -7.03
C LEU A 253 3.74 -6.32 -6.83
N LEU A 254 3.07 -6.25 -5.68
CA LEU A 254 2.06 -5.23 -5.40
C LEU A 254 2.59 -4.01 -4.66
N ASN A 255 3.81 -4.07 -4.13
CA ASN A 255 4.45 -3.01 -3.38
C ASN A 255 4.91 -1.86 -4.31
N GLN A 256 4.00 -0.90 -4.56
CA GLN A 256 4.22 0.25 -5.43
C GLN A 256 3.97 1.57 -4.69
N PRO A 257 4.58 2.68 -5.12
CA PRO A 257 4.44 4.00 -4.47
C PRO A 257 2.99 4.49 -4.28
N GLY A 258 2.06 4.06 -5.14
CA GLY A 258 0.65 4.44 -5.06
C GLY A 258 -0.05 4.03 -3.76
N LEU A 259 0.48 3.04 -3.03
CA LEU A 259 -0.09 2.55 -1.78
C LEU A 259 -0.11 3.61 -0.67
N GLY A 260 0.84 4.54 -0.64
CA GLY A 260 0.99 5.51 0.44
C GLY A 260 -0.18 6.49 0.56
N ASN A 261 -0.78 6.56 1.76
CA ASN A 261 -1.83 7.48 2.17
C ASN A 261 -2.05 7.33 3.71
N PRO A 262 -2.38 8.39 4.47
CA PRO A 262 -2.75 8.26 5.89
C PRO A 262 -3.98 7.38 6.16
N THR A 263 -4.89 7.23 5.18
CA THR A 263 -6.14 6.46 5.33
C THR A 263 -6.39 5.50 4.17
N PHE A 264 -7.09 4.39 4.44
CA PHE A 264 -7.46 3.40 3.44
C PHE A 264 -8.75 3.74 2.70
N PHE A 265 -9.62 4.55 3.30
CA PHE A 265 -10.92 4.91 2.76
C PHE A 265 -11.03 6.44 2.56
N PRO A 266 -10.70 6.95 1.37
CA PRO A 266 -10.76 8.37 1.08
C PRO A 266 -12.19 8.91 1.26
N PRO A 267 -12.38 10.04 1.98
CA PRO A 267 -13.71 10.57 2.27
C PRO A 267 -14.56 10.93 1.06
N ALA A 268 -13.97 11.42 -0.04
CA ALA A 268 -14.72 11.74 -1.26
C ALA A 268 -15.37 10.51 -1.88
N GLN A 269 -14.80 9.32 -1.67
CA GLN A 269 -15.28 8.06 -2.23
C GLN A 269 -16.43 7.46 -1.40
N ALA A 270 -16.81 8.09 -0.28
CA ALA A 270 -17.89 7.63 0.59
C ALA A 270 -19.28 7.69 -0.07
N ASN A 271 -19.51 8.54 -1.07
CA ASN A 271 -20.82 8.64 -1.71
C ASN A 271 -20.81 8.22 -3.19
N THR A 272 -19.65 7.78 -3.69
CA THR A 272 -19.53 7.31 -5.06
C THR A 272 -20.07 5.89 -5.13
N VAL A 273 -21.20 5.72 -5.81
CA VAL A 273 -21.67 4.40 -6.20
C VAL A 273 -20.71 3.93 -7.30
N LEU A 274 -19.87 2.94 -7.02
CA LEU A 274 -18.86 2.43 -7.98
C LEU A 274 -19.52 1.52 -9.04
N GLU A 275 -20.63 1.97 -9.64
CA GLU A 275 -21.56 1.12 -10.40
C GLU A 275 -21.39 1.15 -11.92
N THR A 276 -20.44 1.88 -12.51
CA THR A 276 -20.62 2.22 -13.94
C THR A 276 -19.88 1.38 -14.98
N THR A 277 -19.04 0.40 -14.64
CA THR A 277 -18.50 -0.45 -15.72
C THR A 277 -19.57 -1.45 -16.19
N ALA A 278 -20.16 -1.16 -17.34
CA ALA A 278 -20.91 -2.13 -18.14
C ALA A 278 -19.94 -3.25 -18.57
N GLY A 279 -19.77 -4.27 -17.72
CA GLY A 279 -18.99 -5.49 -18.01
C GLY A 279 -17.59 -5.60 -17.37
N GLY A 280 -17.16 -4.67 -16.52
CA GLY A 280 -15.79 -4.66 -15.95
C GLY A 280 -15.62 -5.33 -14.58
N PHE A 281 -14.43 -5.87 -14.32
CA PHE A 281 -13.94 -6.34 -13.02
C PHE A 281 -13.51 -5.13 -12.17
N THR A 282 -13.91 -5.08 -10.88
CA THR A 282 -13.54 -4.02 -9.93
C THR A 282 -12.94 -4.65 -8.67
N LEU A 283 -11.95 -4.01 -8.06
CA LEU A 283 -11.29 -4.49 -6.83
C LEU A 283 -11.46 -3.55 -5.65
N GLY A 284 -12.38 -2.59 -5.75
CA GLY A 284 -12.69 -1.73 -4.63
C GLY A 284 -11.60 -0.69 -4.38
N LYS A 285 -11.02 -0.22 -5.48
CA LYS A 285 -10.08 0.90 -5.56
C LYS A 285 -8.85 0.64 -4.68
N MET A 286 -8.28 1.70 -4.10
CA MET A 286 -7.10 1.60 -3.27
C MET A 286 -7.34 0.97 -1.89
N THR A 287 -8.60 0.79 -1.47
CA THR A 287 -8.91 0.24 -0.14
C THR A 287 -8.42 -1.20 0.01
N PHE A 288 -8.73 -2.08 -0.95
CA PHE A 288 -8.27 -3.47 -0.91
C PHE A 288 -6.75 -3.63 -0.94
N PRO A 289 -6.00 -3.06 -1.90
CA PRO A 289 -4.55 -3.19 -1.91
C PRO A 289 -3.93 -2.67 -0.61
N ARG A 290 -4.37 -1.50 -0.10
CA ARG A 290 -3.83 -0.96 1.17
C ARG A 290 -4.11 -1.87 2.37
N MET A 291 -5.32 -2.43 2.48
CA MET A 291 -5.65 -3.37 3.55
C MET A 291 -4.81 -4.64 3.51
N GLY A 292 -4.76 -5.31 2.35
CA GLY A 292 -4.02 -6.57 2.21
C GLY A 292 -2.52 -6.39 2.34
N MET A 293 -1.98 -5.28 1.81
CA MET A 293 -0.55 -4.97 1.89
C MET A 293 -0.15 -4.56 3.31
N SER A 294 -0.94 -3.78 4.03
CA SER A 294 -0.57 -3.34 5.39
C SER A 294 -0.45 -4.51 6.36
N GLY A 295 -1.41 -5.45 6.35
CA GLY A 295 -1.32 -6.67 7.16
C GLY A 295 -0.13 -7.54 6.78
N ALA A 296 0.14 -7.67 5.48
CA ALA A 296 1.30 -8.41 4.97
C ALA A 296 2.64 -7.79 5.39
N ALA A 297 2.76 -6.46 5.39
CA ALA A 297 3.97 -5.77 5.84
C ALA A 297 4.29 -6.10 7.30
N TRP A 298 3.29 -6.01 8.19
CA TRP A 298 3.49 -6.35 9.60
C TRP A 298 3.68 -7.86 9.84
N LEU A 299 3.09 -8.73 9.01
CA LEU A 299 3.39 -10.16 9.03
C LEU A 299 4.86 -10.45 8.69
N LYS A 300 5.47 -9.71 7.76
CA LYS A 300 6.90 -9.85 7.46
C LYS A 300 7.77 -9.50 8.68
N VAL A 301 7.36 -8.55 9.53
CA VAL A 301 8.07 -8.24 10.78
C VAL A 301 7.91 -9.37 11.80
N TYR A 302 6.68 -9.87 11.98
CA TYR A 302 6.40 -11.02 12.84
C TYR A 302 7.19 -12.27 12.44
N ILE A 303 7.37 -12.49 11.13
CA ILE A 303 8.16 -13.61 10.61
C ILE A 303 9.61 -13.55 11.13
N GLU A 304 10.15 -12.35 11.33
CA GLU A 304 11.52 -12.17 11.83
C GLU A 304 11.65 -12.35 13.32
N GLU A 305 10.74 -11.74 14.07
CA GLU A 305 10.68 -11.77 15.53
C GLU A 305 9.23 -12.09 15.98
N PRO A 306 8.92 -13.36 16.31
CA PRO A 306 7.57 -13.76 16.70
C PRO A 306 7.03 -13.09 17.97
N ASN A 307 7.89 -12.49 18.82
CA ASN A 307 7.45 -11.72 19.99
C ASN A 307 7.29 -10.22 19.70
N PHE A 308 7.49 -9.78 18.44
CA PHE A 308 7.55 -8.37 18.10
C PHE A 308 6.31 -7.59 18.55
N PHE A 309 5.10 -8.09 18.26
CA PHE A 309 3.87 -7.37 18.62
C PHE A 309 3.76 -7.11 20.12
N ARG A 310 4.02 -8.13 20.96
CA ARG A 310 4.05 -8.00 22.43
C ARG A 310 5.10 -7.00 22.88
N GLN A 311 6.34 -7.17 22.47
CA GLN A 311 7.46 -6.31 22.89
C GLN A 311 7.26 -4.86 22.44
N PHE A 312 6.76 -4.66 21.21
CA PHE A 312 6.46 -3.34 20.67
C PHE A 312 5.38 -2.66 21.50
N ASN A 313 4.26 -3.34 21.77
CA ASN A 313 3.17 -2.76 22.55
C ASN A 313 3.60 -2.44 23.98
N GLU A 314 4.38 -3.30 24.63
CA GLU A 314 4.94 -3.04 25.96
C GLU A 314 5.82 -1.78 25.97
N ALA A 315 6.71 -1.65 24.99
CA ALA A 315 7.57 -0.47 24.87
C ALA A 315 6.81 0.80 24.46
N TYR A 316 5.81 0.67 23.59
CA TYR A 316 4.91 1.74 23.18
C TYR A 316 4.11 2.28 24.38
N TYR A 317 3.49 1.39 25.17
CA TYR A 317 2.73 1.77 26.36
C TYR A 317 3.60 2.41 27.43
N ALA A 318 4.83 1.94 27.61
CA ALA A 318 5.78 2.53 28.55
C ALA A 318 6.13 3.99 28.20
N GLN A 319 6.01 4.38 26.93
CA GLN A 319 6.28 5.74 26.44
C GLN A 319 5.00 6.54 26.14
N PHE A 320 3.82 5.92 26.20
CA PHE A 320 2.59 6.55 25.80
C PHE A 320 2.05 7.49 26.87
N GLU A 321 2.04 8.78 26.56
CA GLU A 321 1.47 9.82 27.42
C GLU A 321 0.14 10.33 26.84
N PRO A 322 -1.00 10.07 27.51
CA PRO A 322 -2.29 10.56 27.05
C PRO A 322 -2.35 12.08 26.99
N GLY A 323 -2.70 12.62 25.82
CA GLY A 323 -2.82 14.07 25.60
C GLY A 323 -1.52 14.79 25.25
N ALA A 324 -0.40 14.08 25.09
CA ALA A 324 0.84 14.65 24.57
C ALA A 324 0.68 15.21 23.15
N SER A 325 1.44 16.27 22.84
CA SER A 325 1.46 16.93 21.53
C SER A 325 2.91 17.17 21.07
N PRO A 326 3.39 16.54 19.97
CA PRO A 326 2.65 15.58 19.14
C PRO A 326 2.38 14.27 19.89
N SER A 327 1.26 13.61 19.58
CA SER A 327 0.91 12.33 20.18
C SER A 327 1.81 11.21 19.66
N LEU A 328 2.31 10.35 20.54
CA LEU A 328 3.11 9.17 20.17
C LEU A 328 2.36 8.27 19.17
N ALA A 329 1.04 8.13 19.30
CA ALA A 329 0.18 7.32 18.42
C ALA A 329 0.19 7.77 16.94
N GLY A 330 0.58 9.01 16.67
CA GLY A 330 0.64 9.58 15.32
C GLY A 330 2.04 10.03 14.90
N ASN A 331 3.08 9.69 15.66
CA ASN A 331 4.46 10.10 15.41
C ASN A 331 5.27 8.92 14.83
N VAL A 332 5.27 8.78 13.50
CA VAL A 332 5.92 7.65 12.83
C VAL A 332 7.41 7.53 13.17
N PRO A 333 8.22 8.61 13.19
CA PRO A 333 9.60 8.53 13.65
C PRO A 333 9.75 7.91 15.06
N ALA A 334 8.93 8.35 16.02
CA ALA A 334 8.97 7.80 17.38
C ALA A 334 8.53 6.32 17.42
N LEU A 335 7.50 5.94 16.67
CA LEU A 335 7.07 4.55 16.55
C LEU A 335 8.16 3.66 15.94
N LYS A 336 8.88 4.13 14.92
CA LYS A 336 10.01 3.37 14.36
C LYS A 336 11.19 3.26 15.34
N ASN A 337 11.45 4.30 16.13
CA ASN A 337 12.47 4.25 17.19
C ASN A 337 12.15 3.22 18.27
N ILE A 338 10.86 2.92 18.52
CA ILE A 338 10.43 1.81 19.39
C ILE A 338 10.65 0.46 18.70
N ALA A 339 10.34 0.34 17.41
CA ALA A 339 10.45 -0.91 16.66
C ALA A 339 11.89 -1.34 16.37
N SER A 340 12.78 -0.42 15.98
CA SER A 340 14.12 -0.76 15.48
C SER A 340 14.98 -1.58 16.46
N PRO A 341 15.02 -1.28 17.78
CA PRO A 341 15.81 -2.07 18.73
C PRO A 341 15.29 -3.51 18.93
N LEU A 342 14.00 -3.76 18.64
CA LEU A 342 13.38 -5.08 18.76
C LEU A 342 13.73 -6.00 17.57
N LEU A 343 14.35 -5.44 16.52
CA LEU A 343 14.69 -6.13 15.28
C LEU A 343 16.19 -5.99 15.01
N PRO A 344 17.08 -6.55 15.88
CA PRO A 344 18.52 -6.35 15.78
C PRO A 344 19.13 -6.93 14.49
N ASN A 345 18.49 -7.96 13.92
CA ASN A 345 18.88 -8.57 12.65
C ASN A 345 18.16 -7.92 11.44
N GLY A 346 17.35 -6.89 11.69
CA GLY A 346 16.54 -6.26 10.68
C GLY A 346 15.35 -7.10 10.22
N VAL A 347 14.82 -6.76 9.05
CA VAL A 347 13.75 -7.50 8.37
C VAL A 347 14.17 -7.81 6.96
N GLU A 348 14.06 -9.08 6.55
CA GLU A 348 14.49 -9.55 5.23
C GLU A 348 15.97 -9.23 4.96
N GLY A 349 16.80 -9.27 6.00
CA GLY A 349 18.23 -8.99 5.94
C GLY A 349 18.61 -7.50 5.83
N LEU A 350 17.66 -6.58 6.03
CA LEU A 350 17.89 -5.13 5.99
C LEU A 350 17.63 -4.49 7.35
N PRO A 351 18.40 -3.47 7.77
CA PRO A 351 18.06 -2.66 8.94
C PRO A 351 16.60 -2.19 8.90
N PHE A 352 15.92 -2.16 10.05
CA PHE A 352 14.47 -1.93 10.08
C PHE A 352 14.05 -0.63 9.39
N GLU A 353 14.79 0.47 9.58
CA GLU A 353 14.52 1.75 8.92
C GLU A 353 14.60 1.65 7.39
N ASP A 354 15.61 0.95 6.87
CA ASP A 354 15.80 0.76 5.44
C ASP A 354 14.73 -0.16 4.85
N TRP A 355 14.34 -1.20 5.59
CA TRP A 355 13.24 -2.06 5.22
C TRP A 355 11.91 -1.30 5.22
N PHE A 356 11.63 -0.52 6.26
CA PHE A 356 10.38 0.23 6.44
C PHE A 356 10.15 1.23 5.29
N ARG A 357 11.20 1.96 4.88
CA ARG A 357 11.16 2.91 3.74
C ARG A 357 10.90 2.26 2.39
N ARG A 358 10.94 0.94 2.31
CA ARG A 358 10.59 0.18 1.09
C ARG A 358 9.16 -0.34 1.12
N GLN A 359 8.46 -0.28 2.25
CA GLN A 359 7.10 -0.78 2.39
C GLN A 359 6.12 0.35 2.09
N TYR A 360 5.81 0.61 0.81
CA TYR A 360 5.03 1.80 0.43
C TYR A 360 3.66 1.91 1.10
N VAL A 361 3.08 0.81 1.56
CA VAL A 361 1.83 0.83 2.35
C VAL A 361 1.99 1.43 3.75
N LEU A 362 3.20 1.42 4.31
CA LEU A 362 3.53 2.05 5.59
C LEU A 362 3.85 3.54 5.45
N ASP A 363 3.94 4.05 4.21
CA ASP A 363 4.00 5.48 3.96
C ASP A 363 2.64 6.13 4.24
N THR A 364 2.59 6.90 5.31
CA THR A 364 1.40 7.59 5.82
C THR A 364 1.36 9.06 5.39
N SER A 365 2.27 9.46 4.50
CA SER A 365 2.28 10.79 3.90
C SER A 365 1.23 10.95 2.80
N VAL A 366 0.87 12.20 2.55
CA VAL A 366 0.04 12.60 1.43
C VAL A 366 0.94 13.00 0.27
N SER A 367 1.00 12.13 -0.73
CA SER A 367 1.59 12.43 -2.03
C SER A 367 0.52 12.98 -2.98
N VAL A 368 0.53 14.29 -3.23
CA VAL A 368 -0.45 14.96 -4.09
C VAL A 368 -0.15 14.70 -5.58
N GLY A 369 -1.20 14.52 -6.38
CA GLY A 369 -1.08 14.36 -7.82
C GLY A 369 -1.84 13.15 -8.35
N ARG A 370 -1.76 12.96 -9.67
CA ARG A 370 -2.33 11.80 -10.36
C ARG A 370 -1.43 10.60 -10.15
N LYS A 371 -2.01 9.40 -10.09
CA LYS A 371 -1.32 8.13 -9.87
C LYS A 371 -2.00 7.03 -10.66
N LEU A 372 -1.20 6.14 -11.25
CA LEU A 372 -1.65 4.86 -11.78
C LEU A 372 -1.07 3.75 -10.90
N TYR A 373 -1.90 2.81 -10.47
CA TYR A 373 -1.48 1.63 -9.71
C TYR A 373 -1.95 0.37 -10.43
N ALA A 374 -1.07 -0.63 -10.54
CA ALA A 374 -1.38 -1.90 -11.17
C ALA A 374 -1.44 -3.01 -10.12
N LEU A 375 -2.65 -3.47 -9.76
CA LEU A 375 -2.79 -4.70 -8.99
C LEU A 375 -2.73 -5.88 -9.94
N VAL A 376 -1.71 -6.71 -9.80
CA VAL A 376 -1.54 -7.92 -10.59
C VAL A 376 -1.82 -9.15 -9.73
N VAL A 377 -2.74 -9.99 -10.19
CA VAL A 377 -3.03 -11.30 -9.63
C VAL A 377 -2.54 -12.33 -10.64
N PRO A 378 -1.39 -12.97 -10.37
CA PRO A 378 -0.92 -14.06 -11.20
C PRO A 378 -1.90 -15.25 -11.13
N GLY A 379 -2.26 -15.80 -12.29
CA GLY A 379 -3.01 -17.04 -12.35
C GLY A 379 -2.12 -18.27 -12.38
N ASP A 380 -2.77 -19.42 -12.36
CA ASP A 380 -2.11 -20.72 -12.47
C ASP A 380 -1.68 -21.00 -13.91
N TYR A 381 -0.64 -21.79 -14.07
CA TYR A 381 -0.23 -22.32 -15.36
C TYR A 381 -1.07 -23.55 -15.70
N ASP A 382 -1.78 -23.51 -16.82
CA ASP A 382 -2.69 -24.59 -17.24
C ASP A 382 -2.08 -25.52 -18.31
N GLY A 383 -0.82 -25.30 -18.70
CA GLY A 383 -0.10 -26.08 -19.70
C GLY A 383 -0.54 -25.82 -21.14
N ALA A 384 -1.86 -25.81 -21.39
CA ALA A 384 -2.45 -25.72 -22.72
C ALA A 384 -2.71 -24.28 -23.17
N ASP A 385 -2.93 -23.32 -22.29
CA ASP A 385 -3.20 -21.91 -22.62
C ASP A 385 -2.18 -20.94 -21.96
N GLY A 386 -1.15 -21.49 -21.30
CA GLY A 386 -0.07 -20.74 -20.67
C GLY A 386 -0.40 -20.34 -19.23
N GLN A 387 0.07 -19.16 -18.81
CA GLN A 387 -0.25 -18.60 -17.49
C GLN A 387 -1.02 -17.30 -17.69
N SER A 388 -2.26 -17.25 -17.19
CA SER A 388 -3.12 -16.05 -17.33
C SER A 388 -2.97 -15.16 -16.11
N HIS A 389 -2.62 -13.88 -16.29
CA HIS A 389 -2.56 -12.90 -15.21
C HIS A 389 -3.71 -11.91 -15.33
N LEU A 390 -4.38 -11.66 -14.20
CA LEU A 390 -5.36 -10.61 -14.08
C LEU A 390 -4.64 -9.33 -13.64
N VAL A 391 -4.86 -8.24 -14.38
CA VAL A 391 -4.35 -6.91 -14.04
C VAL A 391 -5.53 -5.97 -13.84
N GLN A 392 -5.61 -5.39 -12.64
CA GLN A 392 -6.51 -4.28 -12.33
C GLN A 392 -5.70 -2.99 -12.25
N LEU A 393 -6.12 -1.99 -13.01
CA LEU A 393 -5.53 -0.67 -13.04
C LEU A 393 -6.41 0.29 -12.25
N LEU A 394 -5.78 1.07 -11.37
CA LEU A 394 -6.41 2.09 -10.53
C LEU A 394 -5.85 3.46 -10.90
N TYR A 395 -6.71 4.37 -11.37
CA TYR A 395 -6.32 5.72 -11.77
C TYR A 395 -7.05 6.77 -10.93
N TYR A 396 -6.27 7.58 -10.19
CA TYR A 396 -6.82 8.51 -9.21
C TYR A 396 -5.90 9.71 -9.02
N ARG A 397 -6.44 10.77 -8.41
CA ARG A 397 -5.70 11.96 -7.97
C ARG A 397 -5.84 12.17 -6.48
N THR A 398 -4.72 12.15 -5.77
CA THR A 398 -4.67 12.52 -4.35
C THR A 398 -4.62 14.04 -4.20
N ARG A 399 -5.46 14.60 -3.32
CA ARG A 399 -5.54 16.02 -2.94
C ARG A 399 -4.65 16.32 -1.71
N PRO A 400 -4.34 17.59 -1.40
CA PRO A 400 -3.53 17.97 -0.24
C PRO A 400 -3.98 17.41 1.12
N GLY A 401 -5.27 17.08 1.28
CA GLY A 401 -5.81 16.47 2.50
C GLY A 401 -5.79 14.94 2.54
N GLY A 402 -5.12 14.27 1.59
CA GLY A 402 -5.10 12.80 1.48
C GLY A 402 -6.33 12.18 0.80
N ASP A 403 -7.34 13.00 0.52
CA ASP A 403 -8.54 12.58 -0.21
C ASP A 403 -8.24 12.26 -1.68
N GLU A 404 -9.01 11.38 -2.30
CA GLU A 404 -8.68 10.81 -3.62
C GLU A 404 -9.87 10.89 -4.59
N ASP A 405 -9.66 11.60 -5.69
CA ASP A 405 -10.58 11.65 -6.82
C ASP A 405 -10.31 10.49 -7.77
N LEU A 406 -11.34 9.75 -8.14
CA LEU A 406 -11.28 8.74 -9.19
C LEU A 406 -11.23 9.42 -10.56
N LEU A 407 -10.43 8.88 -11.48
CA LEU A 407 -10.19 9.48 -12.79
C LEU A 407 -10.51 8.51 -13.93
N ASP A 408 -11.16 9.00 -14.97
CA ASP A 408 -11.39 8.24 -16.20
C ASP A 408 -10.23 8.41 -17.18
N GLY A 409 -10.09 7.46 -18.10
CA GLY A 409 -9.05 7.50 -19.12
C GLY A 409 -8.95 6.21 -19.91
N ARG A 410 -7.97 6.14 -20.81
CA ARG A 410 -7.60 4.92 -21.50
C ARG A 410 -6.15 4.61 -21.18
N VAL A 411 -5.90 3.40 -20.70
CA VAL A 411 -4.55 2.88 -20.47
C VAL A 411 -4.11 2.10 -21.70
N TYR A 412 -2.85 2.30 -22.07
CA TYR A 412 -2.16 1.51 -23.07
C TYR A 412 -1.13 0.62 -22.37
N ALA A 413 -1.18 -0.67 -22.68
CA ALA A 413 -0.27 -1.67 -22.12
C ALA A 413 0.76 -2.12 -23.16
N THR A 414 2.03 -2.10 -22.79
CA THR A 414 3.16 -2.62 -23.58
C THR A 414 3.80 -3.77 -22.82
N TYR A 415 4.15 -4.83 -23.54
CA TYR A 415 4.70 -6.06 -22.98
C TYR A 415 6.11 -6.28 -23.49
N HIS A 416 7.02 -6.70 -22.63
CA HIS A 416 8.39 -7.06 -23.01
C HIS A 416 8.76 -8.44 -22.48
N ASP A 417 9.50 -9.19 -23.29
CA ASP A 417 10.12 -10.43 -22.84
C ASP A 417 11.41 -10.15 -22.05
N ALA A 418 12.07 -11.22 -21.62
CA ALA A 418 13.33 -11.15 -20.89
C ALA A 418 14.49 -10.49 -21.68
N THR A 419 14.42 -10.47 -23.01
CA THR A 419 15.41 -9.82 -23.89
C THR A 419 15.14 -8.33 -24.07
N GLY A 420 13.99 -7.83 -23.59
CA GLY A 420 13.51 -6.47 -23.80
C GLY A 420 12.72 -6.30 -25.09
N ALA A 421 12.60 -7.34 -25.92
CA ALA A 421 11.82 -7.29 -27.14
C ALA A 421 10.33 -7.06 -26.82
N THR A 422 9.72 -6.13 -27.55
CA THR A 422 8.29 -5.84 -27.41
C THR A 422 7.46 -7.01 -27.93
N ILE A 423 6.44 -7.36 -27.17
CA ILE A 423 5.50 -8.43 -27.45
C ILE A 423 4.14 -7.82 -27.81
N ARG A 424 3.52 -8.34 -28.87
CA ARG A 424 2.14 -8.03 -29.24
C ARG A 424 1.19 -9.12 -28.77
N LEU A 425 0.24 -8.74 -27.92
CA LEU A 425 -0.82 -9.61 -27.40
C LEU A 425 -2.19 -9.30 -28.02
N GLY A 426 -2.26 -8.25 -28.83
CA GLY A 426 -3.48 -7.81 -29.50
C GLY A 426 -4.28 -6.82 -28.65
N ILE A 427 -5.19 -6.09 -29.31
CA ILE A 427 -5.86 -4.90 -28.74
C ILE A 427 -6.57 -5.21 -27.42
N ALA A 428 -7.19 -6.39 -27.27
CA ALA A 428 -7.89 -6.79 -26.05
C ALA A 428 -6.97 -6.94 -24.83
N SER A 429 -5.68 -7.18 -25.04
CA SER A 429 -4.64 -7.26 -24.02
C SER A 429 -3.75 -6.01 -24.00
N GLU A 430 -3.97 -5.02 -24.87
CA GLU A 430 -3.12 -3.82 -24.96
C GLU A 430 -3.84 -2.50 -24.66
N GLN A 431 -5.17 -2.53 -24.46
CA GLN A 431 -5.96 -1.33 -24.12
C GLN A 431 -6.95 -1.60 -23.01
N VAL A 432 -7.04 -0.66 -22.07
CA VAL A 432 -8.03 -0.70 -20.98
C VAL A 432 -8.73 0.63 -20.87
N GLU A 433 -10.06 0.59 -20.90
CA GLU A 433 -10.87 1.75 -20.54
C GLU A 433 -10.99 1.82 -19.01
N LEU A 434 -10.67 3.00 -18.47
CA LEU A 434 -10.82 3.32 -17.06
C LEU A 434 -12.12 4.11 -16.89
N SER A 435 -13.02 3.57 -16.07
CA SER A 435 -14.26 4.20 -15.65
C SER A 435 -14.30 4.24 -14.12
N ASP A 436 -14.68 5.37 -13.54
CA ASP A 436 -14.65 5.59 -12.09
C ASP A 436 -13.28 5.22 -11.50
N GLY A 437 -12.18 5.52 -12.19
CA GLY A 437 -10.83 5.22 -11.70
C GLY A 437 -10.40 3.76 -11.72
N GLU A 438 -11.14 2.85 -12.37
CA GLU A 438 -10.77 1.44 -12.53
C GLU A 438 -10.93 0.92 -13.94
N GLY A 439 -10.05 0.00 -14.32
CA GLY A 439 -10.24 -0.87 -15.48
C GLY A 439 -9.40 -2.14 -15.34
N SER A 440 -9.82 -3.21 -16.00
CA SER A 440 -9.21 -4.54 -15.86
C SER A 440 -8.83 -5.13 -17.19
N ILE A 441 -7.77 -5.93 -17.20
CA ILE A 441 -7.33 -6.68 -18.36
C ILE A 441 -6.78 -8.04 -17.94
N THR A 442 -6.94 -9.04 -18.80
CA THR A 442 -6.29 -10.33 -18.66
C THR A 442 -5.20 -10.43 -19.71
N THR A 443 -4.02 -10.84 -19.28
CA THR A 443 -2.86 -11.06 -20.14
C THR A 443 -2.40 -12.49 -20.00
N GLN A 444 -2.12 -13.16 -21.11
CA GLN A 444 -1.58 -14.52 -21.11
C GLN A 444 -0.07 -14.46 -21.32
N SER A 445 0.69 -15.12 -20.45
CA SER A 445 2.06 -15.48 -20.73
C SER A 445 2.06 -16.68 -21.70
N PHE A 446 2.90 -16.64 -22.72
CA PHE A 446 2.92 -17.61 -23.82
C PHE A 446 3.05 -19.08 -23.39
N GLN A 447 2.47 -19.95 -24.23
CA GLN A 447 2.54 -21.43 -24.21
C GLN A 447 3.97 -22.00 -24.31
N GLU A 448 4.91 -21.29 -24.95
CA GLU A 448 6.20 -21.86 -25.40
C GLU A 448 7.45 -21.22 -24.78
N ARG A 449 7.31 -20.26 -23.85
CA ARG A 449 8.48 -19.54 -23.30
C ARG A 449 8.36 -19.35 -21.80
N GLU A 450 9.17 -20.10 -21.07
CA GLU A 450 9.50 -19.80 -19.68
C GLU A 450 10.27 -18.48 -19.61
N GLY A 451 9.92 -17.62 -18.64
CA GLY A 451 10.67 -16.40 -18.41
C GLY A 451 9.90 -15.28 -17.76
N ARG A 452 10.53 -14.11 -17.72
CA ARG A 452 9.96 -12.86 -17.23
C ARG A 452 9.13 -12.17 -18.32
N LEU A 453 7.93 -11.78 -17.95
CA LEU A 453 7.10 -10.82 -18.67
C LEU A 453 7.11 -9.48 -17.92
N THR A 454 7.58 -8.43 -18.58
CA THR A 454 7.49 -7.04 -18.09
C THR A 454 6.25 -6.39 -18.72
N MET A 455 5.44 -5.75 -17.89
CA MET A 455 4.20 -5.08 -18.29
C MET A 455 4.27 -3.60 -17.93
N ASP A 456 4.14 -2.74 -18.93
CA ASP A 456 4.11 -1.30 -18.79
C ASP A 456 2.73 -0.75 -19.11
N PHE A 457 2.16 -0.01 -18.17
CA PHE A 457 0.84 0.60 -18.29
C PHE A 457 0.99 2.11 -18.29
N THR A 458 0.38 2.81 -19.25
CA THR A 458 0.46 4.27 -19.36
C THR A 458 -0.91 4.92 -19.54
N VAL A 459 -1.16 6.05 -18.85
CA VAL A 459 -2.32 6.92 -19.06
C VAL A 459 -1.94 8.39 -18.90
N GLY A 460 -2.05 9.17 -19.98
CA GLY A 460 -1.62 10.57 -19.98
C GLY A 460 -0.11 10.69 -19.69
N ALA A 461 0.23 11.19 -18.49
CA ALA A 461 1.62 11.35 -18.02
C ALA A 461 1.99 10.40 -16.87
N GLU A 462 1.09 9.46 -16.52
CA GLU A 462 1.29 8.50 -15.44
C GLU A 462 1.59 7.12 -16.01
N SER A 463 2.41 6.35 -15.29
CA SER A 463 2.74 4.97 -15.64
C SER A 463 2.80 4.06 -14.42
N ALA A 464 2.61 2.76 -14.67
CA ALA A 464 2.84 1.69 -13.70
C ALA A 464 3.53 0.52 -14.41
N ARG A 465 4.51 -0.09 -13.76
CA ARG A 465 5.22 -1.27 -14.27
C ARG A 465 5.03 -2.44 -13.33
N ALA A 466 4.77 -3.62 -13.90
CA ALA A 466 4.70 -4.88 -13.17
C ALA A 466 5.54 -5.95 -13.85
N TYR A 467 5.97 -6.94 -13.07
CA TYR A 467 6.78 -8.06 -13.55
C TYR A 467 6.14 -9.36 -13.11
N VAL A 468 5.90 -10.27 -14.05
CA VAL A 468 5.39 -11.60 -13.75
C VAL A 468 6.26 -12.65 -14.41
N THR A 469 6.19 -13.85 -13.84
CA THR A 469 6.68 -15.06 -14.45
C THR A 469 5.70 -15.54 -15.50
N GLY A 470 6.20 -16.19 -16.55
CA GLY A 470 5.41 -16.89 -17.55
C GLY A 470 5.88 -18.33 -17.69
N GLY A 471 4.94 -19.26 -17.87
CA GLY A 471 5.24 -20.67 -18.15
C GLY A 471 5.61 -21.53 -16.94
N TYR A 472 5.40 -21.06 -15.69
CA TYR A 472 5.85 -21.77 -14.50
C TYR A 472 4.70 -22.30 -13.62
N ASN A 473 4.89 -23.48 -13.02
CA ASN A 473 3.91 -24.16 -12.16
C ASN A 473 4.36 -24.36 -10.69
N GLY A 474 5.53 -23.84 -10.31
CA GLY A 474 6.01 -23.87 -8.93
C GLY A 474 5.15 -23.05 -7.97
N ASP A 475 5.18 -23.40 -6.68
CA ASP A 475 4.51 -22.65 -5.61
C ASP A 475 5.34 -21.46 -5.10
N LEU A 476 6.62 -21.39 -5.47
CA LEU A 476 7.37 -20.14 -5.46
C LEU A 476 7.83 -19.83 -6.88
N GLN A 477 7.45 -18.64 -7.35
CA GLN A 477 7.83 -18.11 -8.65
C GLN A 477 8.54 -16.77 -8.45
N ALA A 478 9.61 -16.55 -9.19
CA ALA A 478 10.41 -15.35 -9.03
C ALA A 478 10.92 -14.82 -10.37
N VAL A 479 10.87 -13.50 -10.52
CA VAL A 479 11.58 -12.77 -11.57
C VAL A 479 12.84 -12.16 -10.98
N VAL A 480 13.92 -12.19 -11.75
CA VAL A 480 15.20 -11.57 -11.41
C VAL A 480 15.39 -10.37 -12.33
N LEU A 481 15.59 -9.19 -11.75
CA LEU A 481 15.80 -7.96 -12.52
C LEU A 481 17.31 -7.70 -12.72
N GLY A 482 17.64 -6.92 -13.76
CA GLY A 482 19.01 -6.59 -14.15
C GLY A 482 19.63 -7.58 -15.13
N ALA A 483 20.93 -7.37 -15.41
CA ALA A 483 21.71 -8.16 -16.38
C ALA A 483 21.85 -9.62 -15.93
N THR A 484 20.85 -10.42 -16.26
CA THR A 484 20.77 -11.83 -15.94
C THR A 484 21.03 -12.62 -17.20
N GLY A 485 22.07 -13.45 -17.18
CA GLY A 485 22.22 -14.48 -18.20
C GLY A 485 21.26 -15.63 -17.91
N ASN A 486 20.76 -16.32 -18.94
CA ASN A 486 20.00 -17.56 -18.78
C ASN A 486 20.89 -18.69 -18.24
N GLY A 487 20.26 -19.72 -17.66
CA GLY A 487 20.92 -20.95 -17.23
C GLY A 487 21.74 -20.84 -15.94
N ARG A 488 21.52 -19.80 -15.13
CA ARG A 488 22.21 -19.64 -13.83
C ARG A 488 21.55 -20.49 -12.76
N ASP A 489 22.36 -21.17 -11.96
CA ASP A 489 21.89 -21.98 -10.85
C ASP A 489 21.34 -21.08 -9.72
N VAL A 490 20.20 -21.47 -9.19
CA VAL A 490 19.50 -20.82 -8.08
C VAL A 490 19.25 -21.87 -7.00
N THR A 491 19.55 -21.52 -5.75
CA THR A 491 19.20 -22.30 -4.57
C THR A 491 18.17 -21.53 -3.76
N VAL A 492 17.05 -22.18 -3.42
CA VAL A 492 16.00 -21.61 -2.58
C VAL A 492 15.92 -22.43 -1.31
N THR A 493 16.14 -21.79 -0.17
CA THR A 493 15.97 -22.36 1.16
C THR A 493 14.77 -21.70 1.83
N GLN A 494 13.76 -22.47 2.22
CA GLN A 494 12.60 -21.98 2.96
C GLN A 494 12.55 -22.63 4.35
N THR A 495 12.58 -21.82 5.40
CA THR A 495 12.41 -22.25 6.79
C THR A 495 11.02 -21.83 7.27
N ARG A 496 10.18 -22.82 7.57
CA ARG A 496 8.77 -22.59 7.96
C ARG A 496 8.65 -22.29 9.45
N LEU A 497 7.86 -21.28 9.81
CA LEU A 497 7.79 -20.81 11.20
C LEU A 497 7.08 -21.80 12.12
N ASN A 498 6.00 -22.43 11.67
CA ASN A 498 5.17 -23.28 12.52
C ASN A 498 5.81 -24.64 12.81
N SER A 499 6.55 -25.19 11.85
CA SER A 499 7.20 -26.50 12.00
C SER A 499 8.72 -26.43 12.16
N SER A 500 9.34 -25.28 11.92
CA SER A 500 10.80 -25.12 11.77
C SER A 500 11.41 -26.03 10.69
N ASP A 501 10.58 -26.61 9.80
CA ASP A 501 11.06 -27.44 8.71
C ASP A 501 11.78 -26.57 7.68
N GLU A 502 12.99 -26.97 7.34
CA GLU A 502 13.74 -26.40 6.24
C GLU A 502 13.53 -27.20 4.96
N ARG A 503 13.26 -26.51 3.86
CA ARG A 503 13.17 -27.08 2.52
C ARG A 503 14.14 -26.37 1.60
N ILE A 504 14.94 -27.15 0.89
CA ILE A 504 15.93 -26.66 -0.05
C ILE A 504 15.55 -27.20 -1.43
N GLN A 505 15.43 -26.29 -2.40
CA GLN A 505 15.19 -26.61 -3.80
C GLN A 505 16.22 -25.89 -4.66
N THR A 506 16.58 -26.50 -5.78
CA THR A 506 17.41 -25.86 -6.80
C THR A 506 16.63 -25.68 -8.08
N ALA A 507 16.91 -24.60 -8.78
CA ALA A 507 16.35 -24.29 -10.09
C ALA A 507 17.45 -23.69 -10.97
N ARG A 508 17.12 -23.49 -12.25
CA ARG A 508 17.91 -22.62 -13.13
C ARG A 508 17.06 -21.44 -13.55
N THR A 509 17.71 -20.31 -13.76
CA THR A 509 17.04 -19.17 -14.40
C THR A 509 16.79 -19.48 -15.87
N ASP A 510 15.57 -19.23 -16.34
CA ASP A 510 15.24 -19.13 -17.75
C ASP A 510 14.52 -17.80 -18.00
N GLY A 511 14.91 -17.10 -19.06
CA GLY A 511 14.40 -15.76 -19.37
C GLY A 511 14.34 -14.82 -18.16
N ALA A 512 15.40 -14.71 -17.35
CA ALA A 512 15.42 -13.89 -16.13
C ALA A 512 14.34 -14.23 -15.07
N ALA A 513 13.85 -15.46 -15.03
CA ALA A 513 12.89 -15.95 -14.04
C ALA A 513 13.23 -17.39 -13.61
N PHE A 514 12.62 -17.87 -12.53
CA PHE A 514 12.67 -19.27 -12.11
C PHE A 514 11.44 -19.64 -11.28
N SER A 515 11.22 -20.94 -11.09
CA SER A 515 10.27 -21.45 -10.10
C SER A 515 10.79 -22.69 -9.38
N VAL A 516 10.26 -22.94 -8.18
CA VAL A 516 10.53 -24.15 -7.39
C VAL A 516 9.23 -24.65 -6.76
N ASN A 517 9.18 -25.93 -6.41
CA ASN A 517 8.10 -26.51 -5.61
C ASN A 517 8.59 -26.77 -4.18
N LEU A 518 8.21 -25.88 -3.27
CA LEU A 518 8.50 -25.95 -1.85
C LEU A 518 7.41 -26.67 -1.07
N ALA A 519 6.28 -27.01 -1.67
CA ALA A 519 5.08 -27.59 -1.05
C ALA A 519 4.58 -26.80 0.18
N THR A 520 4.62 -25.47 0.14
CA THR A 520 4.25 -24.61 1.26
C THR A 520 2.74 -24.70 1.54
N PRO A 521 2.29 -25.02 2.76
CA PRO A 521 0.87 -25.02 3.08
C PRO A 521 0.24 -23.61 3.01
N GLY A 522 -1.06 -23.55 2.68
CA GLY A 522 -1.81 -22.29 2.50
C GLY A 522 -1.99 -21.42 3.75
N ASN A 523 -1.54 -21.86 4.92
CA ASN A 523 -1.60 -21.15 6.20
C ASN A 523 -0.22 -20.98 6.86
N ASP A 524 0.85 -21.39 6.18
CA ASP A 524 2.20 -21.34 6.74
C ASP A 524 2.88 -20.01 6.44
N LEU A 525 3.78 -19.60 7.34
CA LEU A 525 4.64 -18.43 7.17
C LEU A 525 6.08 -18.91 7.14
N ALA A 526 6.92 -18.28 6.32
CA ALA A 526 8.29 -18.75 6.13
C ALA A 526 9.30 -17.64 5.87
N LYS A 527 10.52 -17.88 6.34
CA LYS A 527 11.72 -17.17 5.89
C LYS A 527 12.25 -17.88 4.66
N THR A 528 12.43 -17.15 3.57
CA THR A 528 12.94 -17.67 2.30
C THR A 528 14.26 -16.98 1.97
N VAL A 529 15.30 -17.78 1.77
CA VAL A 529 16.62 -17.35 1.30
C VAL A 529 16.80 -17.84 -0.12
N ILE A 530 17.16 -16.96 -1.04
CA ILE A 530 17.40 -17.27 -2.44
C ILE A 530 18.83 -16.89 -2.75
N GLU A 531 19.61 -17.84 -3.20
CA GLU A 531 20.99 -17.64 -3.59
C GLU A 531 21.15 -17.91 -5.08
N TYR A 532 21.73 -16.97 -5.83
CA TYR A 532 22.03 -17.16 -7.24
C TYR A 532 23.36 -16.51 -7.60
N THR A 533 23.99 -16.99 -8.67
CA THR A 533 25.22 -16.39 -9.20
C THR A 533 24.88 -15.49 -10.39
N ASP A 534 25.24 -14.21 -10.31
CA ASP A 534 24.91 -13.22 -11.34
C ASP A 534 25.76 -13.36 -12.62
N GLY A 535 25.46 -12.53 -13.63
CA GLY A 535 26.16 -12.52 -14.91
C GLY A 535 27.67 -12.25 -14.81
N ALA A 536 28.11 -11.59 -13.73
CA ALA A 536 29.50 -11.30 -13.43
C ALA A 536 30.18 -12.37 -12.57
N GLY A 537 29.46 -13.44 -12.20
CA GLY A 537 29.99 -14.52 -11.36
C GLY A 537 29.91 -14.24 -9.86
N ALA A 538 29.27 -13.15 -9.43
CA ALA A 538 29.11 -12.84 -8.01
C ALA A 538 27.89 -13.57 -7.43
N LYS A 539 28.06 -14.16 -6.24
CA LYS A 539 26.95 -14.75 -5.48
C LYS A 539 26.09 -13.62 -4.90
N ARG A 540 24.79 -13.70 -5.15
CA ARG A 540 23.76 -12.81 -4.62
C ARG A 540 22.86 -13.60 -3.70
N THR A 541 22.46 -12.97 -2.60
CA THR A 541 21.57 -13.58 -1.60
C THR A 541 20.39 -12.65 -1.38
N TYR A 542 19.18 -13.16 -1.56
CA TYR A 542 17.94 -12.49 -1.22
C TYR A 542 17.30 -13.15 -0.01
N ARG A 543 16.76 -12.32 0.88
CA ARG A 543 15.92 -12.80 1.98
C ARG A 543 14.53 -12.25 1.79
N ARG A 544 13.53 -13.11 1.86
CA ARG A 544 12.12 -12.78 1.69
C ARG A 544 11.27 -13.53 2.68
N ASN A 545 10.38 -12.81 3.32
CA ASN A 545 9.36 -13.39 4.17
C ASN A 545 8.14 -13.66 3.29
N THR A 546 7.80 -14.94 3.19
CA THR A 546 6.77 -15.50 2.30
C THR A 546 5.76 -16.30 3.12
N GLY A 547 4.66 -16.72 2.48
CA GLY A 547 3.66 -17.55 3.12
C GLY A 547 2.41 -17.73 2.26
N ASP A 548 1.43 -18.43 2.82
CA ASP A 548 0.09 -18.61 2.25
C ASP A 548 0.08 -19.38 0.90
N GLY A 549 0.91 -20.42 0.79
CA GLY A 549 0.90 -21.37 -0.32
C GLY A 549 1.73 -20.95 -1.52
N GLN A 550 1.24 -20.00 -2.33
CA GLN A 550 1.85 -19.62 -3.61
C GLN A 550 2.47 -18.22 -3.59
N ALA A 551 3.80 -18.12 -3.51
CA ALA A 551 4.52 -16.86 -3.43
C ALA A 551 5.08 -16.38 -4.79
N TYR A 552 4.93 -15.09 -5.07
CA TYR A 552 5.50 -14.41 -6.24
C TYR A 552 6.48 -13.34 -5.79
N LEU A 553 7.72 -13.43 -6.28
CA LEU A 553 8.83 -12.57 -5.85
C LEU A 553 9.40 -11.77 -7.02
N VAL A 554 9.77 -10.52 -6.72
CA VAL A 554 10.51 -9.66 -7.64
C VAL A 554 11.87 -9.38 -7.02
N LEU A 555 12.89 -10.07 -7.52
CA LEU A 555 14.26 -10.04 -7.01
C LEU A 555 15.05 -8.96 -7.73
N ARG A 556 15.45 -7.92 -7.00
CA ARG A 556 16.18 -6.76 -7.54
C ARG A 556 17.69 -6.95 -7.31
N PRO A 557 18.58 -6.65 -8.26
CA PRO A 557 19.99 -7.11 -8.27
C PRO A 557 20.92 -6.59 -7.15
N ASP A 558 20.47 -5.71 -6.25
CA ASP A 558 21.32 -4.98 -5.29
C ASP A 558 20.98 -5.20 -3.80
N GLN A 559 20.39 -6.33 -3.44
CA GLN A 559 19.88 -6.55 -2.08
C GLN A 559 20.89 -7.02 -1.03
N ASN A 560 21.90 -6.18 -0.80
CA ASN A 560 22.48 -6.01 0.55
C ASN A 560 22.27 -4.58 1.10
N GLY A 561 21.45 -3.75 0.45
CA GLY A 561 21.18 -2.36 0.88
C GLY A 561 20.38 -1.63 -0.19
N GLY A 562 19.37 -2.31 -0.74
CA GLY A 562 19.00 -2.14 -2.14
C GLY A 562 18.43 -0.81 -2.53
N ASP A 563 18.17 -0.67 -3.82
CA ASP A 563 17.41 0.31 -4.59
C ASP A 563 17.61 1.80 -4.25
N LEU A 564 17.99 2.20 -3.04
CA LEU A 564 18.15 3.56 -2.57
C LEU A 564 19.56 4.02 -2.90
N THR A 565 19.68 4.68 -4.04
CA THR A 565 20.89 5.41 -4.39
C THR A 565 20.74 6.84 -3.93
N THR A 566 21.83 7.44 -3.45
CA THR A 566 21.91 8.90 -3.31
C THR A 566 22.76 9.42 -4.45
N VAL A 567 22.17 10.24 -5.32
CA VAL A 567 22.92 11.04 -6.29
C VAL A 567 23.09 12.44 -5.73
N SER A 568 24.27 13.02 -5.94
CA SER A 568 24.59 14.37 -5.49
C SER A 568 25.15 15.17 -6.66
N ARG A 569 24.75 16.43 -6.76
CA ARG A 569 25.31 17.39 -7.71
C ARG A 569 25.38 18.77 -7.10
N THR A 570 26.52 19.42 -7.25
CA THR A 570 26.72 20.80 -6.83
C THR A 570 26.43 21.75 -7.98
N PHE A 571 25.62 22.77 -7.71
CA PHE A 571 25.23 23.80 -8.66
C PHE A 571 25.80 25.14 -8.24
N PRO A 572 26.62 25.80 -9.09
CA PRO A 572 26.99 27.19 -8.89
C PRO A 572 25.75 28.08 -8.80
N ILE A 573 25.78 29.10 -7.95
CA ILE A 573 24.71 30.09 -7.90
C ILE A 573 24.95 31.09 -9.02
N GLY A 574 23.97 31.21 -9.92
CA GLY A 574 24.08 32.05 -11.11
C GLY A 574 22.78 32.72 -11.48
N GLN A 575 22.85 33.69 -12.40
CA GLN A 575 21.66 34.40 -12.88
C GLN A 575 20.71 33.52 -13.70
N VAL A 576 21.27 32.52 -14.40
CA VAL A 576 20.56 31.68 -15.37
C VAL A 576 20.17 30.33 -14.73
N PRO A 577 18.92 29.86 -14.91
CA PRO A 577 18.50 28.54 -14.46
C PRO A 577 19.25 27.41 -15.21
N TYR A 578 19.25 26.24 -14.59
CA TYR A 578 19.73 24.97 -15.13
C TYR A 578 18.56 24.19 -15.70
N PHE A 579 18.73 23.57 -16.86
CA PHE A 579 17.80 22.56 -17.36
C PHE A 579 18.30 21.19 -16.90
N ILE A 580 17.51 20.50 -16.07
CA ILE A 580 17.94 19.26 -15.41
C ILE A 580 16.86 18.18 -15.47
N SER A 581 17.27 16.93 -15.33
CA SER A 581 16.41 15.80 -14.98
C SER A 581 16.97 15.07 -13.77
N PHE A 582 16.13 14.28 -13.10
CA PHE A 582 16.52 13.49 -11.94
C PHE A 582 16.53 12.01 -12.33
N PRO A 583 17.64 11.27 -12.12
CA PRO A 583 17.74 9.87 -12.53
C PRO A 583 17.15 8.90 -11.50
N LEU A 584 16.56 9.42 -10.42
CA LEU A 584 15.96 8.62 -9.35
C LEU A 584 14.50 9.00 -9.16
N GLN A 585 13.67 8.00 -8.86
CA GLN A 585 12.37 8.24 -8.26
C GLN A 585 12.59 8.55 -6.77
N PRO A 586 12.36 9.79 -6.29
CA PRO A 586 12.68 10.13 -4.92
C PRO A 586 11.82 9.39 -3.92
N LEU A 587 12.40 9.19 -2.73
CA LEU A 587 11.69 8.69 -1.55
C LEU A 587 10.74 9.70 -0.92
N THR A 588 10.49 10.84 -1.55
CA THR A 588 9.51 11.83 -1.10
C THR A 588 8.91 12.56 -2.29
N THR A 589 7.68 13.01 -2.14
CA THR A 589 6.98 13.83 -3.14
C THR A 589 7.11 15.32 -2.85
N SER A 590 7.58 15.67 -1.65
CA SER A 590 8.01 17.02 -1.30
C SER A 590 9.33 17.32 -2.01
N ILE A 591 9.32 18.29 -2.90
CA ILE A 591 10.51 18.65 -3.67
C ILE A 591 11.63 19.22 -2.78
N PRO A 592 11.37 20.11 -1.81
CA PRO A 592 12.40 20.57 -0.88
C PRO A 592 13.12 19.40 -0.18
N ASP A 593 12.34 18.46 0.37
CA ASP A 593 12.90 17.30 1.08
C ASP A 593 13.62 16.34 0.12
N ALA A 594 13.09 16.17 -1.10
CA ALA A 594 13.72 15.33 -2.12
C ALA A 594 15.11 15.86 -2.51
N LEU A 595 15.27 17.19 -2.55
CA LEU A 595 16.53 17.85 -2.94
C LEU A 595 17.47 18.11 -1.76
N SER A 596 17.00 17.85 -0.53
CA SER A 596 17.67 18.23 0.71
C SER A 596 17.95 19.74 0.78
N LEU A 597 16.99 20.56 0.32
CA LEU A 597 17.09 22.03 0.28
C LEU A 597 15.91 22.67 1.01
N GLY A 598 16.11 23.86 1.58
CA GLY A 598 15.00 24.66 2.10
C GLY A 598 14.03 25.05 0.98
N ALA A 599 12.73 25.09 1.27
CA ALA A 599 11.69 25.43 0.27
C ALA A 599 11.86 26.83 -0.36
N THR A 600 12.61 27.71 0.29
CA THR A 600 12.96 29.05 -0.19
C THR A 600 14.32 29.12 -0.89
N ASP A 601 15.12 28.04 -0.86
CA ASP A 601 16.50 28.03 -1.35
C ASP A 601 16.61 27.70 -2.84
N PHE A 602 15.48 27.49 -3.53
CA PHE A 602 15.45 27.18 -4.95
C PHE A 602 14.13 27.57 -5.60
N VAL A 603 14.14 27.60 -6.92
CA VAL A 603 12.95 27.62 -7.78
C VAL A 603 13.04 26.43 -8.72
N LEU A 604 11.97 25.62 -8.78
CA LEU A 604 11.86 24.50 -9.72
C LEU A 604 10.60 24.68 -10.57
N SER A 605 10.72 24.62 -11.90
CA SER A 605 9.59 24.79 -12.82
C SER A 605 9.50 23.67 -13.86
N HIS A 606 8.29 23.30 -14.23
CA HIS A 606 7.98 22.32 -15.26
C HIS A 606 6.88 22.83 -16.17
N TRP A 607 7.03 22.65 -17.48
CA TRP A 607 6.03 23.04 -18.46
C TRP A 607 4.89 22.01 -18.51
N ASP A 608 3.65 22.43 -18.30
CA ASP A 608 2.48 21.57 -18.53
C ASP A 608 1.93 21.82 -19.96
N PRO A 609 2.04 20.85 -20.88
CA PRO A 609 1.52 20.98 -22.25
C PRO A 609 0.00 21.21 -22.32
N VAL A 610 -0.75 20.80 -21.29
CA VAL A 610 -2.21 20.88 -21.31
C VAL A 610 -2.69 22.28 -20.92
N THR A 611 -2.10 22.87 -19.89
CA THR A 611 -2.45 24.21 -19.44
C THR A 611 -1.66 25.29 -20.18
N THR A 612 -0.61 24.90 -20.93
CA THR A 612 0.31 25.81 -21.60
C THR A 612 0.97 26.82 -20.65
N GLN A 613 1.21 26.37 -19.42
CA GLN A 613 1.80 27.19 -18.36
C GLN A 613 2.93 26.43 -17.67
N TYR A 614 3.91 27.19 -17.16
CA TYR A 614 4.84 26.65 -16.19
C TYR A 614 4.13 26.49 -14.85
N GLY A 615 4.10 25.26 -14.34
CA GLY A 615 3.99 25.08 -12.91
C GLY A 615 5.34 25.41 -12.28
N THR A 616 5.31 25.99 -11.07
CA THR A 616 6.54 26.36 -10.36
C THR A 616 6.38 26.07 -8.89
N VAL A 617 7.34 25.34 -8.32
CA VAL A 617 7.55 25.28 -6.88
C VAL A 617 8.39 26.49 -6.51
N THR A 618 7.68 27.50 -6.02
CA THR A 618 8.18 28.65 -5.28
C THR A 618 7.66 28.55 -3.84
N PRO A 619 8.10 29.42 -2.91
CA PRO A 619 7.39 29.64 -1.64
C PRO A 619 5.90 30.04 -1.76
N ASP A 620 5.31 30.08 -2.98
CA ASP A 620 3.88 30.26 -3.22
C ASP A 620 3.24 28.89 -3.59
N PRO A 621 2.35 28.34 -2.74
CA PRO A 621 1.87 26.95 -2.83
C PRO A 621 0.81 26.69 -3.93
N THR A 622 0.55 27.65 -4.82
CA THR A 622 -0.61 27.58 -5.73
C THR A 622 -0.36 26.84 -7.06
N ALA A 623 0.89 26.50 -7.40
CA ALA A 623 1.23 25.75 -8.62
C ALA A 623 2.05 24.47 -8.34
N SER A 624 1.40 23.31 -8.24
CA SER A 624 2.11 22.04 -7.99
C SER A 624 2.58 21.37 -9.29
N ILE A 625 3.90 21.32 -9.54
CA ILE A 625 4.52 20.57 -10.65
C ILE A 625 4.49 19.03 -10.48
N GLY A 626 3.73 18.53 -9.51
CA GLY A 626 3.75 17.12 -9.13
C GLY A 626 5.05 16.73 -8.44
N SER A 627 5.25 15.42 -8.24
CA SER A 627 6.48 14.88 -7.67
C SER A 627 7.58 14.77 -8.72
N LEU A 628 8.84 14.80 -8.30
CA LEU A 628 9.94 14.47 -9.20
C LEU A 628 9.81 13.01 -9.67
N ALA A 629 10.17 12.76 -10.91
CA ALA A 629 10.15 11.45 -11.53
C ALA A 629 11.25 11.35 -12.60
N PRO A 630 11.88 10.18 -12.79
CA PRO A 630 12.76 9.91 -13.91
C PRO A 630 12.06 10.15 -15.25
N GLY A 631 12.82 10.59 -16.26
CA GLY A 631 12.29 10.87 -17.60
C GLY A 631 11.70 12.27 -17.78
N ARG A 632 11.44 13.01 -16.69
CA ARG A 632 10.96 14.40 -16.74
C ARG A 632 12.11 15.39 -16.60
N ALA A 633 12.01 16.51 -17.30
CA ALA A 633 12.94 17.63 -17.17
C ALA A 633 12.30 18.86 -16.50
N TYR A 634 13.16 19.66 -15.87
CA TYR A 634 12.80 20.80 -15.04
C TYR A 634 13.78 21.96 -15.26
N TRP A 635 13.28 23.18 -15.12
CA TRP A 635 14.12 24.34 -14.90
C TRP A 635 14.39 24.49 -13.42
N PHE A 636 15.66 24.44 -13.03
CA PHE A 636 16.11 24.54 -11.65
C PHE A 636 16.98 25.78 -11.46
N LYS A 637 16.68 26.59 -10.45
CA LYS A 637 17.51 27.74 -10.07
C LYS A 637 17.79 27.69 -8.57
N PRO A 638 19.04 27.53 -8.14
CA PRO A 638 19.42 27.75 -6.74
C PRO A 638 19.24 29.23 -6.37
N VAL A 639 18.56 29.49 -5.25
CA VAL A 639 18.34 30.82 -4.69
C VAL A 639 18.47 30.76 -3.16
N PRO A 640 19.61 30.31 -2.60
CA PRO A 640 19.73 30.11 -1.17
C PRO A 640 19.53 31.42 -0.40
N VAL A 641 18.92 31.32 0.78
CA VAL A 641 18.75 32.46 1.70
C VAL A 641 20.10 33.05 2.09
N ASP A 642 21.08 32.18 2.34
CA ASP A 642 22.47 32.55 2.56
C ASP A 642 23.19 32.79 1.21
N ARG A 643 23.13 34.05 0.75
CA ARG A 643 23.77 34.49 -0.51
C ARG A 643 25.30 34.56 -0.45
N SER A 644 25.93 34.25 0.69
CA SER A 644 27.39 34.21 0.81
C SER A 644 27.98 32.91 0.23
N ARG A 645 27.15 31.88 0.04
CA ARG A 645 27.56 30.63 -0.59
C ARG A 645 27.69 30.84 -2.10
N PRO A 646 28.77 30.35 -2.74
CA PRO A 646 28.92 30.42 -4.20
C PRO A 646 28.20 29.26 -4.92
N GLU A 647 27.80 28.22 -4.19
CA GLU A 647 27.21 27.00 -4.72
C GLU A 647 26.21 26.35 -3.77
N VAL A 648 25.35 25.49 -4.32
CA VAL A 648 24.36 24.68 -3.60
C VAL A 648 24.53 23.22 -3.97
N ALA A 649 24.76 22.36 -2.97
CA ALA A 649 24.77 20.92 -3.14
C ALA A 649 23.33 20.39 -3.07
N VAL A 650 22.89 19.71 -4.12
CA VAL A 650 21.62 19.00 -4.18
C VAL A 650 21.91 17.52 -3.96
N GLN A 651 21.20 16.91 -3.02
CA GLN A 651 21.26 15.47 -2.77
C GLN A 651 19.87 14.87 -2.94
N LEU A 652 19.79 13.82 -3.74
CA LEU A 652 18.57 13.10 -4.02
C LEU A 652 18.76 11.64 -3.67
N THR A 653 17.97 11.15 -2.72
CA THR A 653 17.90 9.73 -2.39
C THR A 653 16.61 9.12 -2.94
N GLY A 654 16.73 8.02 -3.66
CA GLY A 654 15.61 7.44 -4.39
C GLY A 654 15.96 6.14 -5.08
N THR A 655 15.00 5.60 -5.82
CA THR A 655 15.16 4.36 -6.58
C THR A 655 15.58 4.60 -8.02
N LEU A 656 16.61 3.89 -8.48
CA LEU A 656 17.01 3.89 -9.89
C LEU A 656 15.96 3.15 -10.74
N PRO A 657 15.66 3.65 -11.95
CA PRO A 657 15.00 2.85 -12.96
C PRO A 657 15.82 1.60 -13.30
N VAL A 658 15.13 0.50 -13.57
CA VAL A 658 15.80 -0.72 -14.05
C VAL A 658 16.29 -0.47 -15.49
N THR A 659 17.50 -0.93 -15.80
CA THR A 659 18.19 -0.67 -17.08
C THR A 659 18.18 -1.85 -18.05
N ASP A 660 17.43 -2.91 -17.74
CA ASP A 660 17.39 -4.15 -18.52
C ASP A 660 16.27 -4.19 -19.57
N VAL A 661 15.43 -3.15 -19.59
CA VAL A 661 14.39 -2.89 -20.59
C VAL A 661 14.29 -1.38 -20.81
N ASP A 662 13.73 -0.98 -21.95
CA ASP A 662 13.50 0.43 -22.27
C ASP A 662 12.66 1.11 -21.17
N PHE A 663 12.96 2.39 -20.92
CA PHE A 663 12.21 3.21 -19.97
C PHE A 663 11.19 4.08 -20.71
N ALA A 664 9.90 3.79 -20.51
CA ALA A 664 8.83 4.56 -21.13
C ALA A 664 8.64 5.93 -20.44
N VAL A 665 8.78 7.01 -21.20
CA VAL A 665 8.48 8.37 -20.74
C VAL A 665 7.13 8.81 -21.32
N PRO A 666 6.06 8.87 -20.51
CA PRO A 666 4.74 9.22 -21.02
C PRO A 666 4.69 10.73 -21.36
N ALA A 667 4.35 11.03 -22.61
CA ALA A 667 4.24 12.39 -23.13
C ALA A 667 2.79 12.73 -23.54
N ARG A 668 2.37 13.97 -23.30
CA ARG A 668 1.05 14.45 -23.74
C ARG A 668 1.16 15.11 -25.11
N TYR A 669 0.03 15.30 -25.80
CA TYR A 669 0.04 16.08 -27.04
C TYR A 669 0.52 17.52 -26.77
N GLY A 670 1.47 18.00 -27.58
CA GLY A 670 2.06 19.33 -27.44
C GLY A 670 3.55 19.32 -27.07
N TRP A 671 4.05 20.44 -26.55
CA TRP A 671 5.44 20.59 -26.13
C TRP A 671 5.69 19.92 -24.78
N ASN A 672 6.65 19.00 -24.70
CA ASN A 672 6.99 18.29 -23.47
C ASN A 672 8.46 18.54 -23.08
N MET A 673 8.71 18.62 -21.77
CA MET A 673 10.05 18.66 -21.20
C MET A 673 10.44 17.26 -20.70
N ILE A 674 11.24 16.55 -21.48
CA ILE A 674 11.77 15.22 -21.13
C ILE A 674 13.27 15.30 -20.85
N GLY A 675 13.80 14.36 -20.08
CA GLY A 675 15.23 14.22 -19.82
C GLY A 675 15.63 12.77 -19.60
N SER A 676 16.94 12.49 -19.52
CA SER A 676 17.42 11.14 -19.27
C SER A 676 16.88 10.63 -17.92
N PRO A 677 16.26 9.43 -17.88
CA PRO A 677 15.91 8.76 -16.63
C PRO A 677 17.13 8.07 -15.99
N PHE A 678 18.28 8.03 -16.67
CA PHE A 678 19.49 7.33 -16.23
C PHE A 678 20.60 8.31 -15.84
N THR A 679 21.64 7.79 -15.17
CA THR A 679 22.80 8.58 -14.72
C THR A 679 23.78 8.94 -15.84
N SER A 680 23.47 8.64 -17.12
CA SER A 680 24.31 9.04 -18.24
C SER A 680 24.23 10.56 -18.46
N ASP A 681 25.39 11.19 -18.58
CA ASP A 681 25.51 12.65 -18.80
C ASP A 681 25.08 13.09 -20.20
N THR A 682 24.85 12.15 -21.12
CA THR A 682 24.40 12.42 -22.48
C THR A 682 23.17 11.59 -22.82
N THR A 683 22.18 12.25 -23.43
CA THR A 683 21.05 11.60 -24.11
C THR A 683 21.30 11.74 -25.60
N ASN A 684 21.55 10.61 -26.28
CA ASN A 684 21.60 10.59 -27.73
C ASN A 684 20.17 10.45 -28.27
N VAL A 685 19.77 11.32 -29.19
CA VAL A 685 18.44 11.26 -29.83
C VAL A 685 18.21 9.93 -30.53
N ASN A 686 19.27 9.31 -31.04
CA ASN A 686 19.18 8.04 -31.74
C ASN A 686 18.86 6.87 -30.80
N ASP A 687 19.06 7.04 -29.49
CA ASP A 687 18.69 6.06 -28.47
C ASP A 687 17.23 6.25 -28.01
N ILE A 688 16.52 7.25 -28.54
CA ILE A 688 15.12 7.53 -28.22
C ILE A 688 14.22 6.87 -29.26
N LEU A 689 13.33 6.02 -28.77
CA LEU A 689 12.21 5.49 -29.53
C LEU A 689 10.94 6.29 -29.25
N VAL A 690 10.15 6.55 -30.29
CA VAL A 690 8.88 7.27 -30.22
C VAL A 690 7.75 6.31 -30.52
N GLN A 691 6.87 6.12 -29.53
CA GLN A 691 5.66 5.33 -29.68
C GLN A 691 4.44 6.25 -29.65
N ASN A 692 3.56 6.13 -30.66
CA ASN A 692 2.26 6.80 -30.65
C ASN A 692 1.16 5.77 -30.39
N GLN A 693 0.57 5.82 -29.19
CA GLN A 693 -0.44 4.85 -28.72
C GLN A 693 0.08 3.40 -28.86
N ASN A 694 -0.69 2.50 -29.47
CA ASN A 694 -0.32 1.08 -29.63
C ASN A 694 0.53 0.80 -30.87
N ASN A 695 1.00 1.80 -31.60
CA ASN A 695 1.84 1.56 -32.76
C ASN A 695 3.20 1.00 -32.36
N ASP A 696 3.96 0.52 -33.35
CA ASP A 696 5.36 0.16 -33.14
C ASP A 696 6.16 1.39 -32.72
N SER A 697 7.18 1.14 -31.91
CA SER A 697 8.19 2.13 -31.58
C SER A 697 8.97 2.49 -32.83
N TYR A 698 9.01 3.77 -33.16
CA TYR A 698 9.77 4.31 -34.27
C TYR A 698 11.06 4.90 -33.77
N THR A 699 12.14 4.78 -34.55
CA THR A 699 13.31 5.62 -34.34
C THR A 699 12.92 7.10 -34.44
N TRP A 700 13.73 7.99 -33.88
CA TRP A 700 13.44 9.43 -33.96
C TRP A 700 13.28 9.90 -35.41
N GLU A 701 14.12 9.44 -36.33
CA GLU A 701 14.06 9.80 -37.76
C GLU A 701 12.73 9.37 -38.41
N GLU A 702 12.30 8.14 -38.16
CA GLU A 702 11.00 7.63 -38.65
C GLU A 702 9.83 8.41 -38.04
N ALA A 703 9.92 8.76 -36.76
CA ALA A 703 8.90 9.54 -36.08
C ALA A 703 8.79 10.96 -36.64
N VAL A 704 9.90 11.59 -37.03
CA VAL A 704 9.93 12.86 -37.77
C VAL A 704 9.26 12.71 -39.13
N ALA A 705 9.63 11.67 -39.91
CA ALA A 705 9.03 11.41 -41.22
C ALA A 705 7.51 11.19 -41.14
N ARG A 706 7.03 10.66 -40.02
CA ARG A 706 5.60 10.44 -39.72
C ARG A 706 4.91 11.64 -39.06
N ASN A 707 5.60 12.77 -38.88
CA ASN A 707 5.09 13.97 -38.21
C ASN A 707 4.61 13.72 -36.76
N LEU A 708 5.21 12.77 -36.06
CA LEU A 708 4.91 12.48 -34.66
C LEU A 708 5.69 13.40 -33.71
N VAL A 709 6.90 13.80 -34.11
CA VAL A 709 7.77 14.72 -33.36
C VAL A 709 8.39 15.73 -34.32
N ALA A 710 8.91 16.84 -33.76
CA ALA A 710 9.64 17.83 -34.53
C ALA A 710 11.01 17.28 -35.00
N ALA A 711 11.49 17.77 -36.15
CA ALA A 711 12.73 17.31 -36.78
C ALA A 711 13.97 17.36 -35.86
N ARG A 712 14.00 18.30 -34.92
CA ARG A 712 15.04 18.41 -33.89
C ARG A 712 14.39 18.65 -32.53
N PRO A 713 14.76 17.90 -31.49
CA PRO A 713 14.40 18.31 -30.14
C PRO A 713 15.14 19.59 -29.79
N TYR A 714 14.48 20.45 -29.02
CA TYR A 714 15.15 21.58 -28.41
C TYR A 714 16.05 21.06 -27.30
N ARG A 715 17.36 21.09 -27.55
CA ARG A 715 18.38 20.73 -26.56
C ARG A 715 18.94 22.00 -25.93
N PHE A 716 18.99 22.02 -24.60
CA PHE A 716 19.68 23.07 -23.87
C PHE A 716 21.08 22.57 -23.50
N ASP A 717 22.05 22.85 -24.37
CA ASP A 717 23.46 22.64 -24.06
C ASP A 717 24.04 23.93 -23.50
N ARG A 718 24.45 23.92 -22.22
CA ARG A 718 25.47 24.86 -21.75
C ARG A 718 26.81 24.33 -22.24
N THR A 719 27.25 24.78 -23.41
CA THR A 719 28.69 24.98 -23.59
C THR A 719 29.19 26.00 -22.58
#